data_AF-A0A8J3FEY4-F1
#
_entry.id   AF-A0A8J3FEY4-F1
#
_cell.length_a   1.000
_cell.length_b   1.000
_cell.length_c   1.000
_cell.angle_alpha   90.00
_cell.angle_beta   90.00
_cell.angle_gamma   90.00
#
_symmetry.space_group_name_H-M   'P 1'
#
loop_
_entity.id
_entity.type
_entity.pdbx_description
1 polymer ?
#
loop_
_entity_poly.entity_id
_entity_poly.type
_entity_poly.pdbx_seq_one_letter_code
_entity_poly.pdbx_strand_id
1 'polypeptide(L)'
;MRVRSRRDQQRAGRTSAVPLALGLLVAIAGVLAVNAYLSDRFTPDHEVGSGATATVPAAVQRGGPLLEARPDGFHTYPVPDRTLVLTFDDGPDPTWTPKVADVLYRHGVRATFFVVGGQVAKHPDLVRRLVAEGHEIGVHSFSHPQLAALPAWRRELEHSQTQIALAGAAGITTKLVRFPYSSVNEAIDDVNWPVYREAGADGYLNVLSQLDSRDWARPGEAAIVRNMTPAAGRGGVVLLHDAGGDRSQTVAALDQFLGRMRAEGYRFSTPAEVLSEARLAATTGEAPPPTFRANPQAPDSLVLRGEVMLGAITFSGRAVALLLALFLLIGLLAVARMLLLVGTSVRHLRIRRHPDFRWGPPVTAPVSIIVPAYNEAAGIAAAVRSLATGDHPGIEVVVVDDGSTDDTAAIVRGLGLPNVRLVSVPNGGKAAALNIGVDAARHDLIVMVDGDTVFEPESVRRLVQPFADPTVGGVSGNVKVGNRRGLLARWQHIEYVMGFSLDRRLYDVLQIMPTVPGAIGAFRRQTLRQVGGVSDDTLAEDTDLTMAVTRAGWRVVYEESARAWTEVPTSVRQLWSQRYRWGYGTIQSMWKHRHTRDDGPAGRRFGRVGLPMLVVFQVFMPLVAGVIDLFALYGLFFYDLRLTAVAWGAMLAAQLLTAAVAFRLDGERLRVLWLLPLQQLVYRQLMYLVVVRSVVAAVSGARMRWHKLRRAGNAAILTAPAPTPAAPGVPVG
;
A
#
# COMPACT_ATOMS: atom_id res chain seq x y z
N MET A 1 36.59 -21.17 -18.64
CA MET A 1 35.46 -20.21 -18.65
C MET A 1 36.01 -18.85 -19.12
N ARG A 2 35.64 -18.37 -20.31
CA ARG A 2 36.27 -17.18 -20.95
C ARG A 2 35.97 -15.90 -20.15
N VAL A 3 37.02 -15.17 -19.81
CA VAL A 3 36.97 -13.84 -19.15
C VAL A 3 36.38 -12.83 -20.14
N ARG A 4 35.16 -12.35 -19.90
CA ARG A 4 34.56 -11.24 -20.67
C ARG A 4 35.27 -9.92 -20.35
N SER A 5 35.45 -9.08 -21.36
CA SER A 5 36.18 -7.81 -21.28
C SER A 5 35.49 -6.78 -20.38
N ARG A 6 36.26 -5.88 -19.76
CA ARG A 6 35.80 -4.78 -18.88
C ARG A 6 34.75 -3.85 -19.51
N ARG A 7 34.64 -3.80 -20.84
CA ARG A 7 33.66 -2.95 -21.55
C ARG A 7 32.27 -3.59 -21.67
N ASP A 8 32.18 -4.91 -21.69
CA ASP A 8 30.90 -5.62 -21.82
C ASP A 8 30.09 -5.62 -20.51
N GLN A 9 30.78 -5.62 -19.36
CA GLN A 9 30.13 -5.51 -18.04
C GLN A 9 29.56 -4.11 -17.75
N GLN A 10 30.10 -3.04 -18.37
CA GLN A 10 29.57 -1.68 -18.20
C GLN A 10 28.32 -1.40 -19.05
N ARG A 11 28.13 -2.12 -20.16
CA ARG A 11 26.94 -1.96 -21.03
C ARG A 11 25.77 -2.86 -20.64
N ALA A 12 26.01 -4.01 -20.01
CA ALA A 12 24.97 -4.98 -19.68
C ALA A 12 24.05 -4.60 -18.49
N GLY A 13 24.34 -3.54 -17.74
CA GLY A 13 23.58 -3.13 -16.54
C GLY A 13 22.68 -1.91 -16.72
N ARG A 14 22.48 -1.43 -17.94
CA ARG A 14 21.69 -0.22 -18.27
C ARG A 14 20.38 -0.53 -19.00
N THR A 15 19.72 -1.65 -18.70
CA THR A 15 18.26 -1.70 -18.89
C THR A 15 17.67 -0.70 -17.91
N SER A 16 17.23 0.45 -18.41
CA SER A 16 16.67 1.50 -17.57
C SER A 16 15.49 0.91 -16.80
N ALA A 17 15.58 0.85 -15.47
CA ALA A 17 14.47 0.41 -14.62
C ALA A 17 13.26 1.37 -14.70
N VAL A 18 13.46 2.55 -15.31
CA VAL A 18 12.49 3.64 -15.45
C VAL A 18 11.28 3.25 -16.32
N PRO A 19 11.42 2.76 -17.57
CA PRO A 19 10.29 2.31 -18.38
C PRO A 19 9.51 1.15 -17.74
N LEU A 20 10.19 0.24 -17.05
CA LEU A 20 9.50 -0.86 -16.35
C LEU A 20 8.66 -0.34 -15.16
N ALA A 21 9.24 0.57 -14.36
CA ALA A 21 8.53 1.20 -13.25
C ALA A 21 7.35 2.08 -13.74
N LEU A 22 7.54 2.83 -14.83
CA LEU A 22 6.48 3.62 -15.45
C LEU A 22 5.37 2.73 -16.00
N GLY A 23 5.73 1.63 -16.68
CA GLY A 23 4.77 0.64 -17.17
C GLY A 23 3.94 0.02 -16.04
N LEU A 24 4.58 -0.33 -14.92
CA LEU A 24 3.89 -0.83 -13.74
C LEU A 24 2.94 0.21 -13.13
N LEU A 25 3.37 1.48 -13.02
CA LEU A 25 2.53 2.57 -12.52
C LEU A 25 1.31 2.80 -13.41
N VAL A 26 1.49 2.79 -14.74
CA VAL A 26 0.38 2.92 -15.70
C VAL A 26 -0.57 1.73 -15.59
N ALA A 27 -0.05 0.51 -15.45
CA ALA A 27 -0.89 -0.68 -15.27
C ALA A 27 -1.71 -0.62 -13.98
N ILE A 28 -1.10 -0.21 -12.86
CA ILE A 28 -1.78 -0.02 -11.58
C ILE A 28 -2.84 1.09 -11.68
N ALA A 29 -2.50 2.23 -12.30
CA ALA A 29 -3.45 3.32 -12.51
C ALA A 29 -4.64 2.90 -13.37
N GLY A 30 -4.41 2.11 -14.42
CA GLY A 30 -5.47 1.54 -15.26
C GLY A 30 -6.38 0.59 -14.47
N VAL A 31 -5.81 -0.31 -13.67
CA VAL A 31 -6.56 -1.20 -12.76
C VAL A 31 -7.45 -0.40 -11.82
N LEU A 32 -6.89 0.62 -11.17
CA LEU A 32 -7.62 1.46 -10.23
C LEU A 32 -8.73 2.27 -10.92
N ALA A 33 -8.48 2.81 -12.11
CA ALA A 33 -9.46 3.56 -12.87
C ALA A 33 -10.65 2.68 -13.32
N VAL A 34 -10.39 1.46 -13.79
CA VAL A 34 -11.45 0.49 -14.13
C VAL A 34 -12.29 0.16 -12.90
N ASN A 35 -11.64 -0.08 -11.76
CA ASN A 35 -12.36 -0.37 -10.52
C ASN A 35 -13.20 0.83 -10.07
N ALA A 36 -12.67 2.05 -10.12
CA ALA A 36 -13.40 3.27 -9.78
C ALA A 36 -14.64 3.46 -10.67
N TYR A 37 -14.48 3.30 -11.99
CA TYR A 37 -15.57 3.42 -12.96
C TYR A 37 -16.74 2.48 -12.69
N LEU A 38 -16.46 1.29 -12.15
CA LEU A 38 -17.47 0.28 -11.86
C LEU A 38 -17.97 0.30 -10.41
N SER A 39 -17.16 0.82 -9.49
CA SER A 39 -17.46 0.81 -8.06
C SER A 39 -18.23 2.04 -7.61
N ASP A 40 -18.49 2.99 -8.51
CA ASP A 40 -19.34 4.14 -8.19
C ASP A 40 -20.66 3.60 -7.65
N ARG A 41 -20.90 3.89 -6.37
CA ARG A 41 -22.00 3.29 -5.64
C ARG A 41 -23.26 3.90 -6.22
N PHE A 42 -24.09 3.05 -6.83
CA PHE A 42 -25.46 3.38 -7.16
C PHE A 42 -26.11 4.02 -5.93
N THR A 43 -26.27 5.33 -5.99
CA THR A 43 -27.04 6.11 -5.03
C THR A 43 -28.24 6.56 -5.86
N PRO A 44 -29.44 6.00 -5.64
CA PRO A 44 -30.59 6.40 -6.42
C PRO A 44 -30.84 7.89 -6.15
N ASP A 45 -30.63 8.72 -7.16
CA ASP A 45 -31.04 10.11 -7.09
C ASP A 45 -32.57 10.16 -7.15
N HIS A 46 -33.17 10.92 -6.23
CA HIS A 46 -34.62 11.02 -6.12
C HIS A 46 -35.17 11.97 -7.20
N GLU A 47 -36.18 11.46 -7.91
CA GLU A 47 -37.20 12.15 -8.72
C GLU A 47 -36.75 13.39 -9.53
N VAL A 48 -36.73 13.22 -10.86
CA VAL A 48 -37.03 14.34 -11.75
C VAL A 48 -38.52 14.24 -12.07
N GLY A 49 -39.30 15.20 -11.58
CA GLY A 49 -40.72 15.30 -11.91
C GLY A 49 -40.93 15.47 -13.42
N SER A 50 -42.09 15.03 -13.92
CA SER A 50 -42.46 15.18 -15.34
C SER A 50 -42.42 16.65 -15.76
N GLY A 51 -41.56 16.98 -16.72
CA GLY A 51 -41.46 18.32 -17.31
C GLY A 51 -42.60 18.62 -18.29
N ALA A 52 -42.43 19.69 -19.08
CA ALA A 52 -43.38 20.03 -20.14
C ALA A 52 -43.44 18.92 -21.21
N THR A 53 -44.62 18.66 -21.77
CA THR A 53 -44.86 17.58 -22.73
C THR A 53 -45.39 18.09 -24.08
N ALA A 54 -45.04 19.32 -24.47
CA ALA A 54 -45.63 19.99 -25.63
C ALA A 54 -45.20 19.35 -26.97
N THR A 55 -44.03 18.72 -27.01
CA THR A 55 -43.44 18.06 -28.18
C THR A 55 -43.67 16.55 -28.20
N VAL A 56 -44.15 15.97 -27.09
CA VAL A 56 -44.43 14.54 -26.98
C VAL A 56 -45.82 14.23 -27.56
N PRO A 57 -45.92 13.36 -28.59
CA PRO A 57 -47.21 13.05 -29.19
C PRO A 57 -48.19 12.42 -28.18
N ALA A 58 -49.46 12.86 -28.20
CA ALA A 58 -50.48 12.33 -27.29
C ALA A 58 -50.70 10.81 -27.44
N ALA A 59 -50.46 10.25 -28.63
CA ALA A 59 -50.52 8.81 -28.90
C ALA A 59 -49.37 8.00 -28.27
N VAL A 60 -48.29 8.67 -27.81
CA VAL A 60 -47.24 8.06 -26.99
C VAL A 60 -47.65 8.11 -25.52
N GLN A 61 -48.08 9.28 -25.04
CA GLN A 61 -48.49 9.46 -23.63
C GLN A 61 -49.68 8.59 -23.23
N ARG A 62 -50.66 8.41 -24.13
CA ARG A 62 -51.88 7.60 -23.89
C ARG A 62 -51.88 6.27 -24.62
N GLY A 63 -50.76 5.93 -25.25
CA GLY A 63 -50.61 4.73 -26.08
C GLY A 63 -50.36 3.47 -25.27
N GLY A 64 -50.05 2.39 -25.99
CA GLY A 64 -49.56 1.16 -25.37
C GLY A 64 -48.14 1.32 -24.77
N PRO A 65 -47.75 0.45 -23.83
CA PRO A 65 -46.45 0.53 -23.15
C PRO A 65 -45.27 0.04 -24.00
N LEU A 66 -45.52 -0.66 -25.11
CA LEU A 66 -44.46 -1.05 -26.03
C LEU A 66 -44.35 0.00 -27.13
N LEU A 67 -43.29 0.79 -27.10
CA LEU A 67 -43.05 1.91 -28.01
C LEU A 67 -41.94 1.55 -29.01
N GLU A 68 -42.32 1.42 -30.27
CA GLU A 68 -41.41 1.28 -31.40
C GLU A 68 -41.28 2.65 -32.10
N ALA A 69 -40.24 3.40 -31.77
CA ALA A 69 -39.91 4.64 -32.46
C ALA A 69 -39.06 4.34 -33.71
N ARG A 70 -39.35 5.02 -34.82
CA ARG A 70 -38.65 4.91 -36.10
C ARG A 70 -38.24 6.30 -36.60
N PRO A 71 -37.31 6.41 -37.55
CA PRO A 71 -36.93 7.70 -38.12
C PRO A 71 -38.12 8.49 -38.72
N ASP A 72 -39.10 7.78 -39.27
CA ASP A 72 -40.27 8.29 -39.99
C ASP A 72 -41.58 8.32 -39.17
N GLY A 73 -41.58 7.82 -37.93
CA GLY A 73 -42.78 7.77 -37.10
C GLY A 73 -42.62 6.98 -35.81
N PHE A 74 -43.73 6.63 -35.16
CA PHE A 74 -43.73 5.77 -33.99
C PHE A 74 -45.00 4.91 -33.96
N HIS A 75 -44.90 3.73 -33.36
CA HIS A 75 -46.02 2.85 -33.08
C HIS A 75 -46.02 2.44 -31.62
N THR A 76 -47.20 2.46 -30.99
CA THR A 76 -47.39 1.93 -29.63
C THR A 76 -48.29 0.69 -29.69
N TYR A 77 -47.93 -0.34 -28.95
CA TYR A 77 -48.68 -1.60 -28.90
C TYR A 77 -49.26 -1.82 -27.50
N PRO A 78 -50.58 -1.96 -27.35
CA PRO A 78 -51.20 -2.25 -26.06
C PRO A 78 -50.93 -3.70 -25.64
N VAL A 79 -50.95 -3.94 -24.34
CA VAL A 79 -50.94 -5.31 -23.80
C VAL A 79 -52.36 -5.88 -23.86
N PRO A 80 -52.58 -7.11 -24.37
CA PRO A 80 -53.90 -7.72 -24.42
C PRO A 80 -54.58 -7.84 -23.05
N ASP A 81 -55.90 -7.84 -23.03
CA ASP A 81 -56.67 -8.06 -21.80
C ASP A 81 -56.26 -9.37 -21.11
N ARG A 82 -56.34 -9.37 -19.78
CA ARG A 82 -55.91 -10.47 -18.89
C ARG A 82 -54.47 -10.97 -19.14
N THR A 83 -53.60 -10.13 -19.70
CA THR A 83 -52.18 -10.46 -19.95
C THR A 83 -51.28 -9.54 -19.13
N LEU A 84 -50.34 -10.12 -18.38
CA LEU A 84 -49.37 -9.38 -17.58
C LEU A 84 -47.95 -9.62 -18.09
N VAL A 85 -47.18 -8.54 -18.20
CA VAL A 85 -45.76 -8.59 -18.51
C VAL A 85 -44.98 -8.12 -17.30
N LEU A 86 -44.20 -9.02 -16.68
CA LEU A 86 -43.41 -8.69 -15.49
C LEU A 86 -42.04 -8.18 -15.90
N THR A 87 -41.64 -7.04 -15.34
CA THR A 87 -40.37 -6.38 -15.64
C THR A 87 -39.63 -6.01 -14.37
N PHE A 88 -38.31 -6.19 -14.36
CA PHE A 88 -37.42 -5.91 -13.23
C PHE A 88 -36.29 -4.98 -13.67
N ASP A 89 -36.12 -3.85 -12.98
CA ASP A 89 -35.06 -2.88 -13.26
C ASP A 89 -33.94 -2.96 -12.20
N ASP A 90 -32.76 -2.43 -12.54
CA ASP A 90 -31.53 -2.24 -11.74
C ASP A 90 -30.58 -3.44 -11.59
N GLY A 91 -31.04 -4.67 -11.79
CA GLY A 91 -30.24 -5.88 -11.64
C GLY A 91 -29.09 -6.05 -12.65
N PRO A 92 -28.30 -7.13 -12.55
CA PRO A 92 -28.41 -8.18 -11.54
C PRO A 92 -27.69 -7.84 -10.21
N ASP A 93 -28.42 -7.90 -9.10
CA ASP A 93 -27.88 -7.96 -7.74
C ASP A 93 -27.56 -9.40 -7.30
N PRO A 94 -26.42 -9.68 -6.63
CA PRO A 94 -26.02 -11.02 -6.21
C PRO A 94 -26.87 -11.66 -5.11
N THR A 95 -27.69 -10.87 -4.39
CA THR A 95 -28.54 -11.32 -3.29
C THR A 95 -30.01 -11.43 -3.71
N TRP A 96 -30.51 -10.48 -4.49
CA TRP A 96 -31.94 -10.33 -4.76
C TRP A 96 -32.39 -10.94 -6.09
N THR A 97 -31.65 -10.73 -7.18
CA THR A 97 -31.93 -11.35 -8.49
C THR A 97 -32.14 -12.86 -8.41
N PRO A 98 -31.29 -13.64 -7.69
CA PRO A 98 -31.49 -15.09 -7.59
C PRO A 98 -32.80 -15.44 -6.90
N LYS A 99 -33.20 -14.69 -5.86
CA LYS A 99 -34.45 -14.93 -5.12
C LYS A 99 -35.67 -14.61 -5.96
N VAL A 100 -35.62 -13.53 -6.74
CA VAL A 100 -36.68 -13.17 -7.70
C VAL A 100 -36.80 -14.28 -8.75
N ALA A 101 -35.68 -14.70 -9.35
CA ALA A 101 -35.64 -15.81 -10.31
C ALA A 101 -36.20 -17.11 -9.72
N ASP A 102 -35.88 -17.44 -8.47
CA ASP A 102 -36.42 -18.62 -7.78
C ASP A 102 -37.95 -18.57 -7.62
N VAL A 103 -38.53 -17.40 -7.32
CA VAL A 103 -39.99 -17.22 -7.26
C VAL A 103 -40.60 -17.43 -8.65
N LEU A 104 -40.05 -16.78 -9.66
CA LEU A 104 -40.53 -16.90 -11.04
C LEU A 104 -40.45 -18.36 -11.53
N TYR A 105 -39.36 -19.06 -11.23
CA TYR A 105 -39.16 -20.47 -11.54
C TYR A 105 -40.20 -21.36 -10.85
N ARG A 106 -40.44 -21.18 -9.54
CA ARG A 106 -41.48 -21.92 -8.79
C ARG A 106 -42.87 -21.78 -9.41
N HIS A 107 -43.19 -20.59 -9.93
CA HIS A 107 -44.47 -20.34 -10.59
C HIS A 107 -44.45 -20.70 -12.08
N GLY A 108 -43.31 -21.01 -12.69
CA GLY A 108 -43.20 -21.25 -14.14
C GLY A 108 -43.55 -19.99 -14.97
N VAL A 109 -43.15 -18.82 -14.49
CA VAL A 109 -43.41 -17.52 -15.13
C VAL A 109 -42.12 -16.96 -15.72
N ARG A 110 -42.16 -16.54 -16.98
CA ARG A 110 -41.08 -15.78 -17.62
C ARG A 110 -41.31 -14.28 -17.41
N ALA A 111 -40.23 -13.52 -17.38
CA ALA A 111 -40.20 -12.09 -17.09
C ALA A 111 -39.08 -11.43 -17.89
N THR A 112 -39.03 -10.10 -17.87
CA THR A 112 -37.98 -9.31 -18.53
C THR A 112 -37.16 -8.54 -17.51
N PHE A 113 -35.83 -8.65 -17.58
CA PHE A 113 -34.91 -7.97 -16.69
C PHE A 113 -34.17 -6.87 -17.45
N PHE A 114 -34.42 -5.61 -17.09
CA PHE A 114 -33.68 -4.45 -17.59
C PHE A 114 -32.44 -4.25 -16.74
N VAL A 115 -31.32 -4.77 -17.24
CA VAL A 115 -30.08 -4.87 -16.47
C VAL A 115 -29.17 -3.66 -16.67
N VAL A 116 -28.46 -3.33 -15.60
CA VAL A 116 -27.39 -2.32 -15.60
C VAL A 116 -26.08 -2.98 -16.01
N GLY A 117 -25.45 -2.50 -17.08
CA GLY A 117 -24.24 -3.11 -17.66
C GLY A 117 -23.07 -3.27 -16.69
N GLY A 118 -22.88 -2.32 -15.78
CA GLY A 118 -21.88 -2.44 -14.71
C GLY A 118 -22.16 -3.58 -13.73
N GLN A 119 -23.43 -3.93 -13.50
CA GLN A 119 -23.82 -5.09 -12.68
C GLN A 119 -23.70 -6.40 -13.46
N VAL A 120 -24.07 -6.41 -14.75
CA VAL A 120 -23.78 -7.53 -15.66
C VAL A 120 -22.29 -7.86 -15.64
N ALA A 121 -21.44 -6.84 -15.67
CA ALA A 121 -20.00 -7.04 -15.67
C ALA A 121 -19.44 -7.64 -14.37
N LYS A 122 -20.09 -7.37 -13.23
CA LYS A 122 -19.72 -7.92 -11.92
C LYS A 122 -20.33 -9.31 -11.69
N HIS A 123 -21.50 -9.57 -12.26
CA HIS A 123 -22.30 -10.76 -12.00
C HIS A 123 -22.78 -11.46 -13.30
N PRO A 124 -21.87 -11.81 -14.22
CA PRO A 124 -22.23 -12.38 -15.53
C PRO A 124 -22.96 -13.74 -15.41
N ASP A 125 -22.67 -14.50 -14.35
CA ASP A 125 -23.32 -15.77 -14.05
C ASP A 125 -24.84 -15.65 -13.88
N LEU A 126 -25.31 -14.54 -13.30
CA LEU A 126 -26.74 -14.32 -13.09
C LEU A 126 -27.46 -14.04 -14.41
N VAL A 127 -26.85 -13.28 -15.32
CA VAL A 127 -27.42 -13.09 -16.65
C VAL A 127 -27.48 -14.41 -17.41
N ARG A 128 -26.44 -15.25 -17.34
CA ARG A 128 -26.47 -16.60 -17.93
C ARG A 128 -27.62 -17.44 -17.40
N ARG A 129 -27.83 -17.40 -16.08
CA ARG A 129 -28.93 -18.10 -15.42
C ARG A 129 -30.28 -17.60 -15.93
N LEU A 130 -30.51 -16.28 -15.91
CA LEU A 130 -31.77 -15.69 -16.35
C LEU A 130 -32.10 -16.06 -17.82
N VAL A 131 -31.10 -15.99 -18.71
CA VAL A 131 -31.25 -16.40 -20.11
C VAL A 131 -31.54 -17.90 -20.23
N ALA A 132 -30.84 -18.75 -19.47
CA ALA A 132 -31.04 -20.20 -19.48
C ALA A 132 -32.43 -20.61 -18.95
N GLU A 133 -33.00 -19.84 -18.02
CA GLU A 133 -34.35 -20.01 -17.48
C GLU A 133 -35.43 -19.44 -18.41
N GLY A 134 -35.04 -18.81 -19.52
CA GLY A 134 -35.96 -18.31 -20.56
C GLY A 134 -36.52 -16.91 -20.30
N HIS A 135 -35.92 -16.15 -19.38
CA HIS A 135 -36.24 -14.73 -19.19
C HIS A 135 -35.68 -13.88 -20.33
N GLU A 136 -36.34 -12.76 -20.60
CA GLU A 136 -35.83 -11.76 -21.54
C GLU A 136 -34.93 -10.76 -20.82
N ILE A 137 -33.90 -10.27 -21.51
CA ILE A 137 -32.97 -9.27 -20.98
C ILE A 137 -33.12 -7.99 -21.79
N GLY A 138 -33.25 -6.85 -21.12
CA GLY A 138 -33.21 -5.52 -21.71
C GLY A 138 -32.07 -4.68 -21.14
N VAL A 139 -31.73 -3.59 -21.82
CA VAL A 139 -30.71 -2.63 -21.36
C VAL A 139 -31.36 -1.58 -20.47
N HIS A 140 -30.74 -1.31 -19.31
CA HIS A 140 -31.06 -0.20 -18.41
C HIS A 140 -29.90 0.80 -18.26
N SER A 141 -29.09 0.97 -19.31
CA SER A 141 -27.78 1.67 -19.36
C SER A 141 -26.62 0.94 -18.66
N PHE A 142 -25.39 1.47 -18.74
CA PHE A 142 -24.21 0.83 -18.17
C PHE A 142 -23.96 1.25 -16.72
N SER A 143 -24.06 2.55 -16.42
CA SER A 143 -23.81 3.12 -15.09
C SER A 143 -25.04 3.79 -14.46
N HIS A 144 -26.25 3.55 -14.99
CA HIS A 144 -27.52 4.12 -14.51
C HIS A 144 -27.57 5.67 -14.45
N PRO A 145 -27.09 6.41 -15.47
CA PRO A 145 -27.24 7.87 -15.49
C PRO A 145 -28.65 8.29 -15.97
N GLN A 146 -29.01 9.55 -15.71
CA GLN A 146 -30.12 10.18 -16.42
C GLN A 146 -29.69 10.52 -17.85
N LEU A 147 -30.13 9.72 -18.83
CA LEU A 147 -29.62 9.79 -20.21
C LEU A 147 -29.87 11.14 -20.89
N ALA A 148 -30.99 11.80 -20.63
CA ALA A 148 -31.29 13.10 -21.23
C ALA A 148 -30.33 14.21 -20.81
N ALA A 149 -29.65 14.08 -19.66
CA ALA A 149 -28.63 15.02 -19.19
C ALA A 149 -27.25 14.80 -19.85
N LEU A 150 -27.08 13.71 -20.59
CA LEU A 150 -25.79 13.34 -21.19
C LEU A 150 -25.71 13.76 -22.66
N PRO A 151 -24.51 14.05 -23.20
CA PRO A 151 -24.32 14.22 -24.64
C PRO A 151 -24.48 12.89 -25.40
N ALA A 152 -24.88 12.95 -26.68
CA ALA A 152 -25.20 11.78 -27.51
C ALA A 152 -24.10 10.69 -27.51
N TRP A 153 -22.84 11.08 -27.71
CA TRP A 153 -21.72 10.13 -27.70
C TRP A 153 -21.59 9.34 -26.38
N ARG A 154 -21.98 9.95 -25.24
CA ARG A 154 -21.95 9.28 -23.94
C ARG A 154 -23.14 8.34 -23.78
N ARG A 155 -24.32 8.70 -24.28
CA ARG A 155 -25.50 7.81 -24.30
C ARG A 155 -25.24 6.56 -25.15
N GLU A 156 -24.66 6.74 -26.33
CA GLU A 156 -24.27 5.63 -27.20
C GLU A 156 -23.29 4.68 -26.48
N LEU A 157 -22.36 5.24 -25.71
CA LEU A 157 -21.42 4.47 -24.90
C LEU A 157 -22.13 3.64 -23.82
N GLU A 158 -23.09 4.21 -23.09
CA GLU A 158 -23.89 3.50 -22.06
C GLU A 158 -24.59 2.27 -22.65
N HIS A 159 -25.20 2.41 -23.82
CA HIS A 159 -25.90 1.30 -24.48
C HIS A 159 -24.91 0.28 -25.03
N SER A 160 -23.91 0.74 -25.77
CA SER A 160 -22.92 -0.13 -26.42
C SER A 160 -22.10 -0.94 -25.42
N GLN A 161 -21.70 -0.34 -24.30
CA GLN A 161 -20.99 -1.05 -23.23
C GLN A 161 -21.86 -2.13 -22.58
N THR A 162 -23.15 -1.86 -22.39
CA THR A 162 -24.08 -2.85 -21.85
C THR A 162 -24.27 -4.02 -22.82
N GLN A 163 -24.38 -3.75 -24.13
CA GLN A 163 -24.43 -4.80 -25.15
C GLN A 163 -23.16 -5.67 -25.16
N ILE A 164 -21.98 -5.06 -25.05
CA ILE A 164 -20.71 -5.78 -24.93
C ILE A 164 -20.67 -6.65 -23.67
N ALA A 165 -21.17 -6.13 -22.53
CA ALA A 165 -21.26 -6.89 -21.28
C ALA A 165 -22.18 -8.11 -21.43
N LEU A 166 -23.36 -7.96 -22.05
CA LEU A 166 -24.30 -9.04 -22.31
C LEU A 166 -23.72 -10.10 -23.24
N ALA A 167 -23.01 -9.68 -24.29
CA ALA A 167 -22.37 -10.59 -25.23
C ALA A 167 -21.30 -11.44 -24.53
N GLY A 168 -20.47 -10.83 -23.68
CA GLY A 168 -19.47 -11.56 -22.90
C GLY A 168 -20.07 -12.43 -21.79
N ALA A 169 -21.18 -12.00 -21.18
CA ALA A 169 -21.79 -12.72 -20.08
C ALA A 169 -22.53 -13.96 -20.57
N ALA A 170 -23.42 -13.81 -21.56
CA ALA A 170 -24.36 -14.85 -21.97
C ALA A 170 -24.43 -15.11 -23.48
N GLY A 171 -23.54 -14.52 -24.28
CA GLY A 171 -23.51 -14.75 -25.73
C GLY A 171 -24.67 -14.09 -26.49
N ILE A 172 -25.33 -13.10 -25.89
CA ILE A 172 -26.52 -12.46 -26.47
C ILE A 172 -26.34 -10.95 -26.64
N THR A 173 -27.09 -10.36 -27.56
CA THR A 173 -27.44 -8.93 -27.53
C THR A 173 -28.91 -8.77 -27.15
N THR A 174 -29.37 -7.53 -26.98
CA THR A 174 -30.81 -7.26 -26.77
C THR A 174 -31.34 -6.17 -27.67
N LYS A 175 -32.62 -6.28 -28.03
CA LYS A 175 -33.40 -5.24 -28.70
C LYS A 175 -34.38 -4.54 -27.75
N LEU A 176 -34.33 -4.81 -26.46
CA LEU A 176 -35.21 -4.20 -25.46
C LEU A 176 -34.45 -3.14 -24.68
N VAL A 177 -35.09 -2.00 -24.45
CA VAL A 177 -34.54 -0.93 -23.62
C VAL A 177 -35.61 -0.33 -22.72
N ARG A 178 -35.19 0.06 -21.52
CA ARG A 178 -35.94 0.94 -20.62
C ARG A 178 -34.95 1.90 -19.99
N PHE A 179 -35.25 3.19 -19.99
CA PHE A 179 -34.32 4.17 -19.45
C PHE A 179 -34.57 4.46 -17.96
N PRO A 180 -33.50 4.71 -17.19
CA PRO A 180 -33.62 5.22 -15.83
C PRO A 180 -34.51 6.47 -15.74
N TYR A 181 -35.28 6.58 -14.65
CA TYR A 181 -36.06 7.76 -14.25
C TYR A 181 -37.25 8.16 -15.17
N SER A 182 -37.60 7.40 -16.22
CA SER A 182 -38.72 7.72 -17.12
C SER A 182 -39.51 6.44 -17.54
N SER A 183 -39.78 5.56 -16.59
CA SER A 183 -40.29 4.20 -16.91
C SER A 183 -41.79 4.09 -17.23
N VAL A 184 -42.57 5.18 -17.26
CA VAL A 184 -44.02 5.19 -17.59
C VAL A 184 -44.31 6.15 -18.75
N ASN A 185 -45.38 5.90 -19.52
CA ASN A 185 -45.74 6.72 -20.68
C ASN A 185 -45.95 8.20 -20.32
N GLU A 186 -46.52 8.49 -19.16
CA GLU A 186 -46.77 9.86 -18.68
C GLU A 186 -45.50 10.59 -18.20
N ALA A 187 -44.41 9.85 -17.93
CA ALA A 187 -43.12 10.41 -17.54
C ALA A 187 -42.23 10.77 -18.73
N ILE A 188 -42.72 10.56 -19.97
CA ILE A 188 -42.03 11.01 -21.18
C ILE A 188 -42.38 12.47 -21.42
N ASP A 189 -41.41 13.34 -21.17
CA ASP A 189 -41.50 14.78 -21.39
C ASP A 189 -40.63 15.22 -22.59
N ASP A 190 -40.65 16.52 -22.88
CA ASP A 190 -39.93 17.13 -24.01
C ASP A 190 -38.41 16.93 -23.91
N VAL A 191 -37.90 16.71 -22.70
CA VAL A 191 -36.47 16.49 -22.41
C VAL A 191 -36.08 15.05 -22.73
N ASN A 192 -36.92 14.08 -22.38
CA ASN A 192 -36.63 12.66 -22.56
C ASN A 192 -37.05 12.12 -23.94
N TRP A 193 -38.06 12.70 -24.59
CA TRP A 193 -38.58 12.23 -25.89
C TRP A 193 -37.52 12.03 -26.99
N PRO A 194 -36.53 12.91 -27.17
CA PRO A 194 -35.46 12.68 -28.14
C PRO A 194 -34.65 11.40 -27.88
N VAL A 195 -34.46 11.01 -26.62
CA VAL A 195 -33.70 9.80 -26.23
C VAL A 195 -34.45 8.52 -26.66
N TYR A 196 -35.77 8.50 -26.51
CA TYR A 196 -36.64 7.42 -26.99
C TYR A 196 -36.60 7.25 -28.50
N ARG A 197 -36.53 8.36 -29.24
CA ARG A 197 -36.39 8.35 -30.71
C ARG A 197 -35.02 7.86 -31.16
N GLU A 198 -33.96 8.29 -30.48
CA GLU A 198 -32.58 7.86 -30.73
C GLU A 198 -32.45 6.34 -30.59
N ALA A 199 -32.91 5.77 -29.46
CA ALA A 199 -32.86 4.32 -29.29
C ALA A 199 -33.77 3.55 -30.27
N GLY A 200 -34.91 4.13 -30.65
CA GLY A 200 -35.73 3.57 -31.73
C GLY A 200 -35.00 3.50 -33.07
N ALA A 201 -34.26 4.57 -33.42
CA ALA A 201 -33.41 4.60 -34.62
C ALA A 201 -32.27 3.55 -34.55
N ASP A 202 -31.76 3.27 -33.35
CA ASP A 202 -30.78 2.20 -33.09
C ASP A 202 -31.40 0.79 -33.07
N GLY A 203 -32.72 0.68 -33.27
CA GLY A 203 -33.44 -0.59 -33.39
C GLY A 203 -33.92 -1.19 -32.07
N TYR A 204 -33.95 -0.41 -30.98
CA TYR A 204 -34.54 -0.83 -29.72
C TYR A 204 -36.06 -0.66 -29.68
N LEU A 205 -36.73 -1.61 -29.04
CA LEU A 205 -38.08 -1.49 -28.54
C LEU A 205 -38.02 -0.88 -27.13
N ASN A 206 -38.66 0.28 -26.97
CA ASN A 206 -38.78 0.92 -25.67
C ASN A 206 -39.94 0.26 -24.90
N VAL A 207 -39.64 -0.31 -23.74
CA VAL A 207 -40.63 -1.01 -22.90
C VAL A 207 -40.93 -0.14 -21.68
N LEU A 208 -42.10 0.47 -21.68
CA LEU A 208 -42.60 1.29 -20.59
C LEU A 208 -43.45 0.42 -19.64
N SER A 209 -43.79 0.98 -18.49
CA SER A 209 -44.64 0.36 -17.48
C SER A 209 -45.95 1.12 -17.35
N GLN A 210 -47.01 0.39 -16.97
CA GLN A 210 -48.33 0.95 -16.67
C GLN A 210 -48.70 0.76 -15.19
N LEU A 211 -48.03 -0.18 -14.53
CA LEU A 211 -48.26 -0.56 -13.14
C LEU A 211 -46.91 -0.53 -12.41
N ASP A 212 -46.62 0.60 -11.76
CA ASP A 212 -45.42 0.76 -10.93
C ASP A 212 -45.70 0.23 -9.51
N SER A 213 -44.99 -0.83 -9.12
CA SER A 213 -45.13 -1.44 -7.80
C SER A 213 -44.70 -0.50 -6.66
N ARG A 214 -43.83 0.49 -6.94
CA ARG A 214 -43.15 1.36 -5.97
C ARG A 214 -42.39 0.59 -4.89
N ASP A 215 -41.98 -0.64 -5.21
CA ASP A 215 -41.28 -1.54 -4.30
C ASP A 215 -39.91 -1.00 -3.84
N TRP A 216 -39.26 -0.18 -4.67
CA TRP A 216 -38.04 0.55 -4.34
C TRP A 216 -38.18 1.40 -3.06
N ALA A 217 -39.36 1.99 -2.83
CA ALA A 217 -39.68 2.81 -1.65
C ALA A 217 -40.03 1.99 -0.40
N ARG A 218 -40.14 0.65 -0.53
CA ARG A 218 -40.50 -0.29 0.54
C ARG A 218 -41.81 0.04 1.28
N PRO A 219 -42.94 0.23 0.56
CA PRO A 219 -44.22 0.63 1.16
C PRO A 219 -44.96 -0.49 1.93
N GLY A 220 -44.40 -1.69 1.98
CA GLY A 220 -45.01 -2.89 2.56
C GLY A 220 -45.63 -3.80 1.51
N GLU A 221 -45.58 -5.12 1.75
CA GLU A 221 -46.00 -6.17 0.81
C GLU A 221 -47.41 -5.95 0.24
N ALA A 222 -48.39 -5.66 1.10
CA ALA A 222 -49.77 -5.44 0.69
C ALA A 222 -49.92 -4.21 -0.23
N ALA A 223 -49.11 -3.17 -0.05
CA ALA A 223 -49.12 -2.01 -0.93
C ALA A 223 -48.52 -2.35 -2.30
N ILE A 224 -47.40 -3.08 -2.31
CA ILE A 224 -46.75 -3.56 -3.53
C ILE A 224 -47.74 -4.43 -4.35
N VAL A 225 -48.40 -5.41 -3.72
CA VAL A 225 -49.41 -6.26 -4.40
C VAL A 225 -50.55 -5.43 -4.98
N ARG A 226 -51.08 -4.45 -4.24
CA ARG A 226 -52.13 -3.56 -4.75
C ARG A 226 -51.67 -2.77 -5.97
N ASN A 227 -50.47 -2.19 -5.91
CA ASN A 227 -49.92 -1.37 -6.99
C ASN A 227 -49.66 -2.17 -8.28
N MET A 228 -49.29 -3.45 -8.15
CA MET A 228 -49.10 -4.36 -9.27
C MET A 228 -50.41 -4.89 -9.88
N THR A 229 -51.53 -4.78 -9.17
CA THR A 229 -52.81 -5.35 -9.61
C THR A 229 -53.51 -4.42 -10.61
N PRO A 230 -53.73 -4.83 -11.87
CA PRO A 230 -54.46 -4.01 -12.84
C PRO A 230 -55.93 -3.86 -12.48
N ALA A 231 -56.60 -2.90 -13.13
CA ALA A 231 -58.07 -2.87 -13.14
C ALA A 231 -58.64 -4.17 -13.72
N ALA A 232 -59.82 -4.59 -13.24
CA ALA A 232 -60.41 -5.88 -13.57
C ALA A 232 -60.47 -6.15 -15.08
N GLY A 233 -59.88 -7.26 -15.53
CA GLY A 233 -59.84 -7.68 -16.92
C GLY A 233 -58.75 -7.03 -17.77
N ARG A 234 -58.17 -5.90 -17.35
CA ARG A 234 -57.11 -5.19 -18.10
C ARG A 234 -55.77 -5.89 -17.96
N GLY A 235 -55.00 -5.94 -19.05
CA GLY A 235 -53.58 -6.31 -19.03
C GLY A 235 -52.66 -5.13 -18.73
N GLY A 236 -51.35 -5.39 -18.62
CA GLY A 236 -50.35 -4.33 -18.50
C GLY A 236 -48.92 -4.82 -18.24
N VAL A 237 -47.99 -3.86 -18.32
CA VAL A 237 -46.58 -4.07 -17.94
C VAL A 237 -46.37 -3.63 -16.49
N VAL A 238 -45.93 -4.57 -15.65
CA VAL A 238 -45.67 -4.36 -14.22
C VAL A 238 -44.18 -4.11 -13.99
N LEU A 239 -43.85 -3.01 -13.31
CA LEU A 239 -42.48 -2.64 -12.93
C LEU A 239 -42.18 -3.01 -11.48
N LEU A 240 -41.10 -3.76 -11.29
CA LEU A 240 -40.46 -4.08 -10.00
C LEU A 240 -38.96 -3.83 -10.09
N HIS A 241 -38.25 -3.96 -8.97
CA HIS A 241 -36.78 -3.84 -8.92
C HIS A 241 -36.16 -5.10 -8.30
N ASP A 242 -35.08 -5.59 -8.89
CA ASP A 242 -34.30 -6.72 -8.36
C ASP A 242 -32.94 -6.29 -7.79
N ALA A 243 -32.69 -4.98 -7.67
CA ALA A 243 -31.51 -4.40 -7.02
C ALA A 243 -31.83 -3.07 -6.29
N GLY A 244 -30.80 -2.28 -5.95
CA GLY A 244 -30.98 -0.94 -5.38
C GLY A 244 -31.33 -0.89 -3.88
N GLY A 245 -31.01 -1.93 -3.11
CA GLY A 245 -31.25 -1.99 -1.66
C GLY A 245 -31.90 -3.31 -1.22
N ASP A 246 -32.53 -3.31 -0.05
CA ASP A 246 -33.27 -4.49 0.44
C ASP A 246 -34.57 -4.72 -0.35
N ARG A 247 -34.71 -5.89 -0.98
CA ARG A 247 -35.86 -6.31 -1.80
C ARG A 247 -36.67 -7.45 -1.19
N SER A 248 -36.59 -7.66 0.12
CA SER A 248 -37.37 -8.68 0.82
C SER A 248 -38.88 -8.53 0.60
N GLN A 249 -39.42 -7.32 0.70
CA GLN A 249 -40.85 -7.04 0.45
C GLN A 249 -41.25 -7.30 -1.01
N THR A 250 -40.37 -6.99 -1.97
CA THR A 250 -40.60 -7.27 -3.40
C THR A 250 -40.76 -8.77 -3.64
N VAL A 251 -39.84 -9.58 -3.10
CA VAL A 251 -39.85 -11.04 -3.26
C VAL A 251 -41.12 -11.66 -2.66
N ALA A 252 -41.51 -11.24 -1.46
CA ALA A 252 -42.73 -11.73 -0.80
C ALA A 252 -44.01 -11.32 -1.55
N ALA A 253 -44.10 -10.05 -1.95
CA ALA A 253 -45.23 -9.54 -2.73
C ALA A 253 -45.36 -10.22 -4.10
N LEU A 254 -44.23 -10.50 -4.77
CA LEU A 254 -44.21 -11.22 -6.04
C LEU A 254 -44.81 -12.62 -5.91
N ASP A 255 -44.42 -13.39 -4.89
CA ASP A 255 -44.92 -14.76 -4.68
C ASP A 255 -46.45 -14.77 -4.47
N GLN A 256 -46.96 -13.84 -3.66
CA GLN A 256 -48.40 -13.68 -3.43
C GLN A 256 -49.15 -13.24 -4.71
N PHE A 257 -48.59 -12.28 -5.43
CA PHE A 257 -49.19 -11.71 -6.63
C PHE A 257 -49.35 -12.74 -7.74
N LEU A 258 -48.31 -13.53 -8.01
CA LEU A 258 -48.31 -14.56 -9.06
C LEU A 258 -49.40 -15.61 -8.83
N GLY A 259 -49.49 -16.12 -7.59
CA GLY A 259 -50.52 -17.10 -7.22
C GLY A 259 -51.93 -16.53 -7.38
N ARG A 260 -52.15 -15.29 -6.93
CA ARG A 260 -53.44 -14.61 -7.02
C ARG A 260 -53.87 -14.35 -8.46
N MET A 261 -53.03 -13.75 -9.29
CA MET A 261 -53.38 -13.39 -10.66
C MET A 261 -53.63 -14.62 -11.53
N ARG A 262 -52.90 -15.71 -11.30
CA ARG A 262 -53.17 -16.99 -11.96
C ARG A 262 -54.54 -17.56 -11.57
N ALA A 263 -54.91 -17.49 -10.28
CA ALA A 263 -56.24 -17.90 -9.82
C ALA A 263 -57.36 -17.02 -10.41
N GLU A 264 -57.08 -15.73 -10.67
CA GLU A 264 -57.98 -14.80 -11.34
C GLU A 264 -57.95 -14.94 -12.88
N GLY A 265 -57.25 -15.93 -13.45
CA GLY A 265 -57.27 -16.25 -14.88
C GLY A 265 -56.42 -15.34 -15.76
N TYR A 266 -55.41 -14.66 -15.19
CA TYR A 266 -54.43 -13.90 -15.96
C TYR A 266 -53.34 -14.82 -16.55
N ARG A 267 -52.90 -14.50 -17.77
CA ARG A 267 -51.70 -15.11 -18.39
C ARG A 267 -50.49 -14.18 -18.24
N PHE A 268 -49.31 -14.78 -18.14
CA PHE A 268 -48.03 -14.04 -18.12
C PHE A 268 -47.34 -14.17 -19.48
N SER A 269 -46.81 -13.07 -19.98
CA SER A 269 -46.17 -12.97 -21.30
C SER A 269 -44.94 -12.06 -21.23
N THR A 270 -44.20 -11.95 -22.34
CA THR A 270 -43.03 -11.07 -22.47
C THR A 270 -43.27 -9.97 -23.51
N PRO A 271 -42.49 -8.86 -23.50
CA PRO A 271 -42.57 -7.83 -24.53
C PRO A 271 -42.44 -8.37 -25.95
N ALA A 272 -41.55 -9.34 -26.21
CA ALA A 272 -41.39 -9.90 -27.55
C ALA A 272 -42.62 -10.69 -28.01
N GLU A 273 -43.24 -11.45 -27.11
CA GLU A 273 -44.43 -12.22 -27.40
C GLU A 273 -45.62 -11.30 -27.67
N VAL A 274 -45.85 -10.30 -26.82
CA VAL A 274 -46.92 -9.31 -27.01
C VAL A 274 -46.73 -8.57 -28.34
N LEU A 275 -45.51 -8.13 -28.66
CA LEU A 275 -45.23 -7.45 -29.93
C LEU A 275 -45.45 -8.39 -31.13
N SER A 276 -45.05 -9.66 -31.03
CA SER A 276 -45.21 -10.63 -32.10
C SER A 276 -46.69 -10.97 -32.34
N GLU A 277 -47.48 -11.14 -31.27
CA GLU A 277 -48.94 -11.31 -31.35
C GLU A 277 -49.61 -10.09 -31.99
N ALA A 278 -49.24 -8.88 -31.57
CA ALA A 278 -49.81 -7.65 -32.12
C ALA A 278 -49.49 -7.45 -33.61
N ARG A 279 -48.25 -7.76 -34.03
CA ARG A 279 -47.85 -7.72 -35.45
C ARG A 279 -48.60 -8.77 -36.28
N LEU A 280 -48.74 -9.98 -35.76
CA LEU A 280 -49.48 -11.04 -36.44
C LEU A 280 -50.95 -10.62 -36.63
N ALA A 281 -51.59 -10.06 -35.61
CA ALA A 281 -52.97 -9.58 -35.69
C ALA A 281 -53.14 -8.43 -36.70
N ALA A 282 -52.10 -7.63 -36.93
CA ALA A 282 -52.10 -6.53 -37.91
C ALA A 282 -51.78 -6.96 -39.35
N THR A 283 -51.34 -8.22 -39.59
CA THR A 283 -50.92 -8.69 -40.92
C THR A 283 -52.05 -9.51 -41.57
N THR A 284 -52.60 -9.05 -42.70
CA THR A 284 -53.73 -9.69 -43.41
C THR A 284 -53.32 -10.54 -44.64
N GLY A 285 -52.03 -10.87 -44.80
CA GLY A 285 -51.49 -11.58 -45.99
C GLY A 285 -50.77 -12.92 -45.71
N GLU A 286 -50.47 -13.69 -46.77
CA GLU A 286 -50.05 -15.12 -46.77
C GLU A 286 -48.67 -15.46 -46.16
N ALA A 287 -47.88 -14.48 -45.70
CA ALA A 287 -46.61 -14.73 -45.02
C ALA A 287 -46.61 -14.15 -43.59
N PRO A 288 -46.34 -14.97 -42.54
CA PRO A 288 -46.28 -14.46 -41.18
C PRO A 288 -45.13 -13.46 -41.04
N PRO A 289 -45.32 -12.34 -40.31
CA PRO A 289 -44.26 -11.38 -40.09
C PRO A 289 -43.08 -12.03 -39.35
N PRO A 290 -41.83 -11.58 -39.59
CA PRO A 290 -40.67 -12.13 -38.90
C PRO A 290 -40.83 -11.98 -37.39
N THR A 291 -40.67 -13.09 -36.66
CA THR A 291 -40.78 -13.14 -35.20
C THR A 291 -39.77 -12.18 -34.56
N PHE A 292 -40.23 -11.29 -33.70
CA PHE A 292 -39.33 -10.42 -32.95
C PHE A 292 -38.62 -11.25 -31.87
N ARG A 293 -37.29 -11.33 -31.94
CA ARG A 293 -36.46 -11.97 -30.90
C ARG A 293 -35.85 -10.88 -30.03
N ALA A 294 -36.23 -10.84 -28.76
CA ALA A 294 -35.68 -9.90 -27.78
C ALA A 294 -34.17 -10.05 -27.63
N ASN A 295 -33.68 -11.29 -27.46
CA ASN A 295 -32.28 -11.60 -27.19
C ASN A 295 -31.64 -12.50 -28.28
N PRO A 296 -31.29 -11.95 -29.45
CA PRO A 296 -30.58 -12.72 -30.47
C PRO A 296 -29.16 -13.07 -30.00
N GLN A 297 -28.59 -14.11 -30.61
CA GLN A 297 -27.19 -14.48 -30.41
C GLN A 297 -26.26 -13.36 -30.86
N ALA A 298 -25.27 -13.03 -30.04
CA ALA A 298 -24.26 -12.05 -30.37
C ALA A 298 -23.27 -12.62 -31.41
N PRO A 299 -22.71 -11.79 -32.31
CA PRO A 299 -21.60 -12.20 -33.16
C PRO A 299 -20.37 -12.60 -32.32
N ASP A 300 -19.62 -13.61 -32.75
CA ASP A 300 -18.41 -14.10 -32.04
C ASP A 300 -17.41 -12.99 -31.72
N SER A 301 -17.28 -12.00 -32.62
CA SER A 301 -16.39 -10.85 -32.41
C SER A 301 -16.83 -9.95 -31.25
N LEU A 302 -18.14 -9.84 -31.01
CA LEU A 302 -18.69 -9.09 -29.89
C LEU A 302 -18.59 -9.89 -28.59
N VAL A 303 -18.81 -11.21 -28.65
CA VAL A 303 -18.59 -12.12 -27.52
C VAL A 303 -17.15 -12.02 -27.03
N LEU A 304 -16.17 -12.13 -27.93
CA LEU A 304 -14.75 -12.00 -27.58
C LEU A 304 -14.42 -10.65 -26.92
N ARG A 305 -14.97 -9.54 -27.45
CA ARG A 305 -14.81 -8.21 -26.83
C ARG A 305 -15.40 -8.17 -25.42
N GLY A 306 -16.58 -8.77 -25.25
CA GLY A 306 -17.24 -8.91 -23.96
C GLY A 306 -16.40 -9.72 -22.98
N GLU A 307 -15.92 -10.90 -23.35
CA GLU A 307 -15.07 -11.75 -22.51
C GLU A 307 -13.79 -11.03 -22.07
N VAL A 308 -13.13 -10.31 -22.99
CA VAL A 308 -11.95 -9.50 -22.66
C VAL A 308 -12.29 -8.40 -21.67
N MET A 309 -13.42 -7.70 -21.86
CA MET A 309 -13.89 -6.67 -20.94
C MET A 309 -14.16 -7.25 -19.55
N LEU A 310 -14.95 -8.33 -19.46
CA LEU A 310 -15.27 -9.01 -18.20
C LEU A 310 -14.01 -9.54 -17.49
N GLY A 311 -13.07 -10.10 -18.25
CA GLY A 311 -11.78 -10.55 -17.76
C GLY A 311 -10.94 -9.41 -17.16
N ALA A 312 -10.87 -8.27 -17.85
CA ALA A 312 -10.17 -7.08 -17.36
C ALA A 312 -10.79 -6.52 -16.07
N ILE A 313 -12.13 -6.51 -15.99
CA ILE A 313 -12.88 -6.07 -14.81
C ILE A 313 -12.63 -7.00 -13.62
N THR A 314 -12.73 -8.31 -13.85
CA THR A 314 -12.46 -9.33 -12.82
C THR A 314 -11.02 -9.24 -12.31
N PHE A 315 -10.05 -9.07 -13.22
CA PHE A 315 -8.66 -8.88 -12.85
C PHE A 315 -8.47 -7.60 -12.02
N SER A 316 -9.08 -6.49 -12.45
CA SER A 316 -9.04 -5.22 -11.74
C SER A 316 -9.59 -5.35 -10.31
N GLY A 317 -10.78 -5.95 -10.13
CA GLY A 317 -11.37 -6.16 -8.81
C GLY A 317 -10.50 -7.03 -7.89
N ARG A 318 -9.92 -8.12 -8.40
CA ARG A 318 -8.98 -8.97 -7.65
C ARG A 318 -7.70 -8.24 -7.27
N ALA A 319 -7.15 -7.43 -8.18
CA ALA A 319 -5.95 -6.64 -7.93
C ALA A 319 -6.21 -5.56 -6.87
N VAL A 320 -7.34 -4.86 -6.91
CA VAL A 320 -7.73 -3.91 -5.87
C VAL A 320 -7.94 -4.60 -4.53
N ALA A 321 -8.58 -5.78 -4.50
CA ALA A 321 -8.74 -6.57 -3.27
C ALA A 321 -7.39 -6.98 -2.66
N LEU A 322 -6.43 -7.42 -3.49
CA LEU A 322 -5.06 -7.73 -3.05
C LEU A 322 -4.36 -6.49 -2.49
N LEU A 323 -4.44 -5.36 -3.20
CA LEU A 323 -3.87 -4.10 -2.75
C LEU A 323 -4.48 -3.69 -1.40
N LEU A 324 -5.80 -3.82 -1.22
CA LEU A 324 -6.48 -3.48 0.03
C LEU A 324 -6.05 -4.42 1.17
N ALA A 325 -5.96 -5.72 0.92
CA ALA A 325 -5.46 -6.68 1.90
C ALA A 325 -4.02 -6.36 2.32
N LEU A 326 -3.18 -5.97 1.37
CA LEU A 326 -1.81 -5.54 1.62
C LEU A 326 -1.76 -4.22 2.42
N PHE A 327 -2.61 -3.25 2.10
CA PHE A 327 -2.76 -2.02 2.87
C PHE A 327 -3.11 -2.32 4.34
N LEU A 328 -4.12 -3.16 4.58
CA LEU A 328 -4.53 -3.58 5.93
C LEU A 328 -3.41 -4.32 6.66
N LEU A 329 -2.71 -5.24 5.98
CA LEU A 329 -1.57 -5.97 6.53
C LEU A 329 -0.44 -5.01 6.95
N ILE A 330 -0.07 -4.05 6.10
CA ILE A 330 0.97 -3.07 6.42
C ILE A 330 0.53 -2.20 7.60
N GLY A 331 -0.73 -1.75 7.63
CA GLY A 331 -1.29 -1.00 8.74
C GLY A 331 -1.20 -1.78 10.06
N LEU A 332 -1.59 -3.06 10.06
CA LEU A 332 -1.48 -3.94 11.23
C LEU A 332 -0.02 -4.13 11.66
N LEU A 333 0.88 -4.38 10.72
CA LEU A 333 2.32 -4.53 11.00
C LEU A 333 2.93 -3.24 11.54
N ALA A 334 2.51 -2.07 11.06
CA ALA A 334 2.96 -0.77 11.56
C ALA A 334 2.53 -0.55 13.02
N VAL A 335 1.27 -0.84 13.34
CA VAL A 335 0.73 -0.76 14.70
C VAL A 335 1.46 -1.76 15.61
N ALA A 336 1.61 -3.01 15.17
CA ALA A 336 2.34 -4.03 15.91
C ALA A 336 3.79 -3.62 16.19
N ARG A 337 4.50 -3.08 15.19
CA ARG A 337 5.86 -2.54 15.36
C ARG A 337 5.88 -1.40 16.37
N MET A 338 4.95 -0.45 16.28
CA MET A 338 4.85 0.67 17.23
C MET A 338 4.67 0.16 18.67
N LEU A 339 3.70 -0.73 18.89
CA LEU A 339 3.44 -1.30 20.21
C LEU A 339 4.65 -2.06 20.74
N LEU A 340 5.34 -2.82 19.88
CA LEU A 340 6.55 -3.55 20.22
C LEU A 340 7.68 -2.59 20.62
N LEU A 341 7.92 -1.52 19.86
CA LEU A 341 8.95 -0.52 20.15
C LEU A 341 8.69 0.20 21.48
N VAL A 342 7.46 0.67 21.69
CA VAL A 342 7.08 1.37 22.92
C VAL A 342 7.15 0.41 24.12
N GLY A 343 6.54 -0.77 24.00
CA GLY A 343 6.49 -1.76 25.07
C GLY A 343 7.88 -2.27 25.49
N THR A 344 8.75 -2.57 24.52
CA THR A 344 10.13 -2.99 24.83
C THR A 344 10.99 -1.84 25.35
N SER A 345 10.77 -0.60 24.91
CA SER A 345 11.45 0.57 25.48
C SER A 345 11.07 0.78 26.95
N VAL A 346 9.77 0.68 27.30
CA VAL A 346 9.32 0.73 28.70
C VAL A 346 9.93 -0.40 29.51
N ARG A 347 9.96 -1.62 28.98
CA ARG A 347 10.59 -2.78 29.66
C ARG A 347 12.09 -2.56 29.85
N HIS A 348 12.80 -2.08 28.83
CA HIS A 348 14.22 -1.77 28.91
C HIS A 348 14.50 -0.76 30.04
N LEU A 349 13.73 0.34 30.10
CA LEU A 349 13.88 1.34 31.16
C LEU A 349 13.59 0.78 32.54
N ARG A 350 12.55 -0.05 32.68
CA ARG A 350 12.24 -0.72 33.96
C ARG A 350 13.40 -1.59 34.44
N ILE A 351 14.08 -2.28 33.51
CA ILE A 351 15.27 -3.09 33.83
C ILE A 351 16.44 -2.17 34.20
N ARG A 352 16.78 -1.21 33.36
CA ARG A 352 17.99 -0.36 33.50
C ARG A 352 17.92 0.63 34.65
N ARG A 353 16.73 1.14 34.97
CA ARG A 353 16.50 2.10 36.06
C ARG A 353 16.07 1.44 37.37
N HIS A 354 16.01 0.11 37.41
CA HIS A 354 15.76 -0.59 38.67
C HIS A 354 16.90 -0.25 39.65
N PRO A 355 16.62 0.12 40.92
CA PRO A 355 17.65 0.50 41.89
C PRO A 355 18.75 -0.55 42.09
N ASP A 356 18.42 -1.82 41.89
CA ASP A 356 19.34 -2.95 42.02
C ASP A 356 20.05 -3.34 40.72
N PHE A 357 19.72 -2.70 39.60
CA PHE A 357 20.39 -3.01 38.34
C PHE A 357 21.84 -2.56 38.37
N ARG A 358 22.75 -3.53 38.21
CA ARG A 358 24.20 -3.29 38.08
C ARG A 358 24.74 -4.36 37.14
N TRP A 359 25.61 -3.98 36.21
CA TRP A 359 26.30 -4.94 35.34
C TRP A 359 27.28 -5.84 36.12
N GLY A 360 27.78 -5.34 37.25
CA GLY A 360 28.78 -5.96 38.10
C GLY A 360 29.72 -4.89 38.68
N PRO A 361 30.90 -5.26 39.19
CA PRO A 361 31.91 -4.32 39.65
C PRO A 361 32.35 -3.33 38.56
N PRO A 362 32.84 -2.13 38.91
CA PRO A 362 33.40 -1.18 37.95
C PRO A 362 34.50 -1.82 37.09
N VAL A 363 34.38 -1.72 35.77
CA VAL A 363 35.41 -2.23 34.85
C VAL A 363 36.47 -1.14 34.70
N THR A 364 37.65 -1.35 35.28
CA THR A 364 38.80 -0.42 35.20
C THR A 364 39.98 -0.98 34.39
N ALA A 365 39.81 -2.15 33.78
CA ALA A 365 40.81 -2.73 32.90
C ALA A 365 41.13 -1.76 31.74
N PRO A 366 42.40 -1.64 31.34
CA PRO A 366 42.79 -0.76 30.23
C PRO A 366 42.15 -1.22 28.92
N VAL A 367 42.04 -0.30 27.97
CA VAL A 367 41.31 -0.49 26.70
C VAL A 367 42.17 -0.10 25.52
N SER A 368 42.01 -0.78 24.39
CA SER A 368 42.61 -0.39 23.12
C SER A 368 41.51 0.04 22.14
N ILE A 369 41.57 1.29 21.72
CA ILE A 369 40.62 1.92 20.80
C ILE A 369 41.21 1.90 19.40
N ILE A 370 40.55 1.24 18.46
CA ILE A 370 40.98 1.07 17.08
C ILE A 370 40.23 2.05 16.20
N VAL A 371 40.99 2.91 15.51
CA VAL A 371 40.47 3.95 14.61
C VAL A 371 40.95 3.66 13.19
N PRO A 372 40.19 2.97 12.32
CA PRO A 372 40.53 2.86 10.92
C PRO A 372 40.36 4.21 10.23
N ALA A 373 41.36 4.64 9.48
CA ALA A 373 41.37 5.93 8.81
C ALA A 373 41.79 5.77 7.34
N TYR A 374 41.00 6.34 6.42
CA TYR A 374 41.34 6.48 5.01
C TYR A 374 40.79 7.79 4.48
N ASN A 375 41.68 8.76 4.24
CA ASN A 375 41.33 10.11 3.80
C ASN A 375 40.34 10.83 4.74
N GLU A 376 40.69 10.89 6.02
CA GLU A 376 39.87 11.46 7.11
C GLU A 376 40.46 12.77 7.68
N ALA A 377 41.29 13.47 6.91
CA ALA A 377 42.01 14.67 7.38
C ALA A 377 41.08 15.74 8.00
N ALA A 378 39.83 15.85 7.53
CA ALA A 378 38.86 16.82 8.01
C ALA A 378 38.36 16.55 9.46
N GLY A 379 38.31 15.30 9.90
CA GLY A 379 37.69 14.90 11.18
C GLY A 379 38.64 14.22 12.18
N ILE A 380 39.73 13.61 11.69
CA ILE A 380 40.55 12.68 12.47
C ILE A 380 41.15 13.30 13.73
N ALA A 381 41.55 14.58 13.68
CA ALA A 381 42.15 15.27 14.82
C ALA A 381 41.18 15.34 16.01
N ALA A 382 39.92 15.70 15.76
CA ALA A 382 38.91 15.81 16.81
C ALA A 382 38.50 14.45 17.36
N ALA A 383 38.33 13.47 16.48
CA ALA A 383 38.02 12.09 16.85
C ALA A 383 39.11 11.53 17.79
N VAL A 384 40.37 11.52 17.34
CA VAL A 384 41.50 10.97 18.11
C VAL A 384 41.68 11.70 19.45
N ARG A 385 41.58 13.04 19.48
CA ARG A 385 41.66 13.79 20.75
C ARG A 385 40.56 13.36 21.72
N SER A 386 39.30 13.29 21.27
CA SER A 386 38.18 12.92 22.15
C SER A 386 38.33 11.51 22.75
N LEU A 387 38.89 10.58 21.99
CA LEU A 387 39.13 9.21 22.43
C LEU A 387 40.30 9.14 23.42
N ALA A 388 41.40 9.83 23.11
CA ALA A 388 42.62 9.81 23.92
C ALA A 388 42.47 10.51 25.28
N THR A 389 41.56 11.49 25.38
CA THR A 389 41.32 12.29 26.60
C THR A 389 40.07 11.88 27.38
N GLY A 390 39.51 10.69 27.11
CA GLY A 390 38.35 10.18 27.85
C GLY A 390 38.64 9.93 29.34
N ASP A 391 37.59 9.76 30.15
CA ASP A 391 37.67 9.61 31.61
C ASP A 391 38.03 8.19 32.11
N HIS A 392 38.26 7.25 31.18
CA HIS A 392 38.54 5.85 31.51
C HIS A 392 40.03 5.63 31.80
N PRO A 393 40.41 4.87 32.85
CA PRO A 393 41.81 4.57 33.13
C PRO A 393 42.44 3.68 32.05
N GLY A 394 43.64 4.03 31.60
CA GLY A 394 44.45 3.19 30.71
C GLY A 394 43.91 3.07 29.29
N ILE A 395 43.66 4.19 28.63
CA ILE A 395 43.27 4.24 27.21
C ILE A 395 44.52 4.18 26.31
N GLU A 396 44.58 3.22 25.40
CA GLU A 396 45.44 3.22 24.21
C GLU A 396 44.58 3.52 22.98
N VAL A 397 45.02 4.43 22.11
CA VAL A 397 44.38 4.68 20.80
C VAL A 397 45.33 4.22 19.70
N VAL A 398 44.89 3.26 18.88
CA VAL A 398 45.62 2.77 17.72
C VAL A 398 44.90 3.26 16.47
N VAL A 399 45.49 4.26 15.81
CA VAL A 399 45.01 4.76 14.52
C VAL A 399 45.64 3.92 13.42
N VAL A 400 44.83 3.25 12.62
CA VAL A 400 45.29 2.45 11.47
C VAL A 400 45.01 3.24 10.21
N ASP A 401 46.05 3.83 9.64
CA ASP A 401 46.00 4.56 8.39
C ASP A 401 46.09 3.59 7.21
N ASP A 402 44.95 3.37 6.54
CA ASP A 402 44.74 2.41 5.44
C ASP A 402 45.19 2.98 4.09
N GLY A 403 46.40 3.55 4.06
CA GLY A 403 47.02 4.12 2.87
C GLY A 403 46.36 5.42 2.41
N SER A 404 46.12 6.37 3.33
CA SER A 404 45.57 7.68 3.00
C SER A 404 46.46 8.44 2.00
N THR A 405 45.82 9.19 1.13
CA THR A 405 46.44 10.06 0.12
C THR A 405 46.40 11.54 0.51
N ASP A 406 45.75 11.87 1.63
CA ASP A 406 45.69 13.21 2.20
C ASP A 406 46.54 13.30 3.49
N ASP A 407 46.42 14.41 4.21
CA ASP A 407 47.23 14.69 5.40
C ASP A 407 46.82 13.90 6.66
N THR A 408 45.95 12.89 6.56
CA THR A 408 45.44 12.12 7.71
C THR A 408 46.56 11.62 8.63
N ALA A 409 47.57 10.94 8.07
CA ALA A 409 48.69 10.40 8.84
C ALA A 409 49.56 11.50 9.46
N ALA A 410 49.80 12.60 8.73
CA ALA A 410 50.57 13.74 9.21
C ALA A 410 49.88 14.44 10.39
N ILE A 411 48.57 14.63 10.29
CA ILE A 411 47.74 15.21 11.36
C ILE A 411 47.83 14.36 12.63
N VAL A 412 47.68 13.04 12.52
CA VAL A 412 47.73 12.14 13.68
C VAL A 412 49.11 12.17 14.35
N ARG A 413 50.21 12.14 13.57
CA ARG A 413 51.57 12.28 14.13
C ARG A 413 51.76 13.62 14.85
N GLY A 414 51.20 14.70 14.28
CA GLY A 414 51.28 16.05 14.83
C GLY A 414 50.48 16.28 16.11
N LEU A 415 49.62 15.34 16.53
CA LEU A 415 48.84 15.48 17.76
C LEU A 415 49.69 15.38 19.04
N GLY A 416 50.83 14.69 19.00
CA GLY A 416 51.75 14.58 20.14
C GLY A 416 51.16 13.91 21.39
N LEU A 417 50.12 13.09 21.24
CA LEU A 417 49.44 12.44 22.36
C LEU A 417 50.17 11.13 22.75
N PRO A 418 50.57 10.95 24.01
CA PRO A 418 51.45 9.84 24.43
C PRO A 418 50.78 8.46 24.36
N ASN A 419 49.45 8.43 24.42
CA ASN A 419 48.65 7.21 24.35
C ASN A 419 48.07 6.94 22.94
N VAL A 420 48.53 7.67 21.92
CA VAL A 420 48.12 7.48 20.53
C VAL A 420 49.26 6.85 19.73
N ARG A 421 48.96 5.79 18.98
CA ARG A 421 49.89 5.12 18.08
C ARG A 421 49.33 5.07 16.68
N LEU A 422 50.12 5.50 15.71
CA LEU A 422 49.79 5.41 14.30
C LEU A 422 50.42 4.15 13.68
N VAL A 423 49.61 3.37 12.96
CA VAL A 423 50.03 2.21 12.16
C VAL A 423 49.62 2.50 10.72
N SER A 424 50.58 2.79 9.84
CA SER A 424 50.31 3.02 8.40
C SER A 424 50.51 1.74 7.61
N VAL A 425 49.52 1.38 6.78
CA VAL A 425 49.52 0.16 5.96
C VAL A 425 49.06 0.47 4.53
N PRO A 426 49.39 -0.37 3.53
CA PRO A 426 48.80 -0.26 2.20
C PRO A 426 47.27 -0.43 2.25
N ASN A 427 46.54 0.26 1.37
CA ASN A 427 45.08 0.21 1.35
C ASN A 427 44.55 -1.21 1.13
N GLY A 428 43.99 -1.80 2.18
CA GLY A 428 43.34 -3.12 2.20
C GLY A 428 41.84 -3.04 2.49
N GLY A 429 41.32 -1.85 2.81
CA GLY A 429 39.93 -1.61 3.17
C GLY A 429 39.69 -1.69 4.68
N LYS A 430 38.51 -1.22 5.10
CA LYS A 430 38.17 -1.01 6.51
C LYS A 430 38.30 -2.29 7.37
N ALA A 431 37.83 -3.44 6.89
CA ALA A 431 37.91 -4.70 7.63
C ALA A 431 39.37 -5.12 7.89
N ALA A 432 40.24 -4.99 6.87
CA ALA A 432 41.67 -5.27 7.00
C ALA A 432 42.34 -4.32 8.01
N ALA A 433 42.06 -3.01 7.91
CA ALA A 433 42.58 -2.02 8.85
C ALA A 433 42.13 -2.29 10.31
N LEU A 434 40.86 -2.68 10.50
CA LEU A 434 40.35 -3.07 11.81
C LEU A 434 41.07 -4.30 12.37
N ASN A 435 41.26 -5.36 11.57
CA ASN A 435 41.98 -6.57 12.01
C ASN A 435 43.43 -6.28 12.38
N ILE A 436 44.14 -5.49 11.58
CA ILE A 436 45.52 -5.06 11.89
C ILE A 436 45.56 -4.27 13.20
N GLY A 437 44.58 -3.40 13.43
CA GLY A 437 44.44 -2.67 14.69
C GLY A 437 44.18 -3.59 15.89
N VAL A 438 43.32 -4.60 15.74
CA VAL A 438 43.04 -5.60 16.78
C VAL A 438 44.28 -6.41 17.13
N ASP A 439 45.07 -6.80 16.13
CA ASP A 439 46.33 -7.52 16.34
C ASP A 439 47.41 -6.64 16.98
N ALA A 440 47.43 -5.36 16.61
CA ALA A 440 48.35 -4.38 17.18
C ALA A 440 47.96 -3.96 18.61
N ALA A 441 46.70 -4.12 19.03
CA ALA A 441 46.21 -3.69 20.33
C ALA A 441 47.00 -4.31 21.49
N ARG A 442 47.12 -3.60 22.61
CA ARG A 442 47.75 -4.16 23.83
C ARG A 442 46.74 -4.82 24.77
N HIS A 443 45.52 -4.33 24.82
CA HIS A 443 44.55 -4.70 25.85
C HIS A 443 43.44 -5.62 25.34
N ASP A 444 42.80 -6.36 26.25
CA ASP A 444 41.78 -7.35 25.90
C ASP A 444 40.39 -6.75 25.63
N LEU A 445 40.14 -5.52 26.07
CA LEU A 445 38.95 -4.77 25.73
C LEU A 445 39.25 -3.90 24.51
N ILE A 446 38.56 -4.21 23.40
CA ILE A 446 38.75 -3.55 22.12
C ILE A 446 37.55 -2.65 21.85
N VAL A 447 37.80 -1.36 21.61
CA VAL A 447 36.79 -0.42 21.12
C VAL A 447 37.06 -0.17 19.65
N MET A 448 36.04 -0.23 18.79
CA MET A 448 36.11 0.12 17.38
C MET A 448 35.29 1.38 17.14
N VAL A 449 35.89 2.36 16.46
CA VAL A 449 35.28 3.67 16.22
C VAL A 449 35.71 4.22 14.86
N ASP A 450 34.75 4.75 14.09
CA ASP A 450 35.03 5.41 12.81
C ASP A 450 35.85 6.70 13.00
N GLY A 451 36.77 6.99 12.06
CA GLY A 451 37.70 8.12 12.15
C GLY A 451 37.08 9.53 12.14
N ASP A 452 35.77 9.64 11.94
CA ASP A 452 35.00 10.90 11.97
C ASP A 452 34.14 11.05 13.24
N THR A 453 34.26 10.11 14.19
CA THR A 453 33.36 10.02 15.34
C THR A 453 34.01 10.51 16.62
N VAL A 454 33.29 11.37 17.35
CA VAL A 454 33.73 12.02 18.58
C VAL A 454 32.98 11.44 19.77
N PHE A 455 33.70 11.00 20.81
CA PHE A 455 33.09 10.44 22.03
C PHE A 455 32.84 11.53 23.07
N GLU A 456 31.78 11.36 23.88
CA GLU A 456 31.65 12.11 25.14
C GLU A 456 32.73 11.63 26.13
N PRO A 457 33.19 12.47 27.08
CA PRO A 457 34.29 12.13 27.98
C PRO A 457 34.12 10.79 28.70
N GLU A 458 32.89 10.48 29.11
CA GLU A 458 32.57 9.26 29.85
C GLU A 458 32.16 8.05 29.00
N SER A 459 32.14 8.21 27.67
CA SER A 459 31.58 7.19 26.77
C SER A 459 32.38 5.89 26.79
N VAL A 460 33.71 5.95 26.86
CA VAL A 460 34.56 4.75 26.91
C VAL A 460 34.27 3.94 28.18
N ARG A 461 34.26 4.61 29.34
CA ARG A 461 33.98 3.99 30.64
C ARG A 461 32.61 3.33 30.68
N ARG A 462 31.58 4.03 30.18
CA ARG A 462 30.22 3.48 30.06
C ARG A 462 30.17 2.29 29.11
N LEU A 463 30.80 2.40 27.94
CA LEU A 463 30.77 1.39 26.88
C LEU A 463 31.39 0.06 27.33
N VAL A 464 32.41 0.08 28.19
CA VAL A 464 33.08 -1.14 28.66
C VAL A 464 32.50 -1.73 29.93
N GLN A 465 31.71 -0.96 30.69
CA GLN A 465 31.09 -1.42 31.94
C GLN A 465 30.26 -2.72 31.78
N PRO A 466 29.51 -2.96 30.68
CA PRO A 466 28.79 -4.22 30.50
C PRO A 466 29.66 -5.48 30.48
N PHE A 467 30.98 -5.37 30.24
CA PHE A 467 31.89 -6.51 30.31
C PHE A 467 32.17 -7.00 31.74
N ALA A 468 31.60 -6.37 32.77
CA ALA A 468 31.53 -6.98 34.09
C ALA A 468 30.70 -8.28 34.07
N ASP A 469 29.75 -8.40 33.14
CA ASP A 469 29.05 -9.66 32.85
C ASP A 469 29.94 -10.52 31.90
N PRO A 470 30.40 -11.71 32.34
CA PRO A 470 31.27 -12.56 31.53
C PRO A 470 30.58 -13.12 30.29
N THR A 471 29.24 -13.08 30.20
CA THR A 471 28.48 -13.56 29.04
C THR A 471 28.40 -12.53 27.90
N VAL A 472 28.78 -11.28 28.16
CA VAL A 472 28.78 -10.20 27.17
C VAL A 472 30.05 -10.27 26.33
N GLY A 473 29.88 -10.48 25.02
CA GLY A 473 31.00 -10.50 24.07
C GLY A 473 31.10 -9.23 23.23
N GLY A 474 30.03 -8.43 23.15
CA GLY A 474 30.01 -7.14 22.44
C GLY A 474 29.01 -6.14 23.03
N VAL A 475 29.30 -4.85 22.86
CA VAL A 475 28.48 -3.74 23.35
C VAL A 475 28.29 -2.72 22.23
N SER A 476 27.02 -2.35 21.99
CA SER A 476 26.64 -1.23 21.12
C SER A 476 26.40 0.01 21.97
N GLY A 477 27.06 1.11 21.63
CA GLY A 477 26.71 2.43 22.16
C GLY A 477 25.60 3.12 21.37
N ASN A 478 25.34 4.37 21.74
CA ASN A 478 24.32 5.25 21.19
C ASN A 478 24.91 6.29 20.22
N VAL A 479 24.60 6.16 18.93
CA VAL A 479 25.10 7.06 17.88
C VAL A 479 24.20 8.29 17.76
N LYS A 480 24.81 9.47 17.77
CA LYS A 480 24.16 10.78 17.64
C LYS A 480 24.65 11.51 16.40
N VAL A 481 23.76 12.31 15.81
CA VAL A 481 24.08 13.16 14.66
C VAL A 481 24.75 14.44 15.14
N GLY A 482 25.99 14.66 14.71
CA GLY A 482 26.75 15.88 14.95
C GLY A 482 26.32 17.03 14.03
N ASN A 483 26.41 16.88 12.72
CA ASN A 483 26.13 17.97 11.78
C ASN A 483 24.61 18.17 11.50
N ARG A 484 23.86 18.78 12.41
CA ARG A 484 22.38 18.95 12.30
C ARG A 484 21.90 20.13 11.42
N ARG A 485 22.76 20.69 10.58
CA ARG A 485 22.42 21.82 9.70
C ARG A 485 21.78 21.34 8.40
N GLY A 486 20.72 22.04 7.95
CA GLY A 486 19.97 21.72 6.74
C GLY A 486 18.88 20.66 6.94
N LEU A 487 17.99 20.55 5.95
CA LEU A 487 16.80 19.69 6.01
C LEU A 487 17.17 18.20 6.07
N LEU A 488 18.12 17.76 5.24
CA LEU A 488 18.54 16.37 5.14
C LEU A 488 19.14 15.85 6.45
N ALA A 489 19.95 16.66 7.13
CA ALA A 489 20.54 16.30 8.41
C ALA A 489 19.50 16.22 9.53
N ARG A 490 18.50 17.10 9.53
CA ARG A 490 17.39 17.05 10.50
C ARG A 490 16.53 15.79 10.33
N TRP A 491 16.25 15.38 9.09
CA TRP A 491 15.56 14.11 8.85
C TRP A 491 16.37 12.89 9.30
N GLN A 492 17.68 12.90 9.05
CA GLN A 492 18.57 11.85 9.57
C GLN A 492 18.68 11.89 11.10
N HIS A 493 18.59 13.06 11.73
CA HIS A 493 18.52 13.18 13.19
C HIS A 493 17.25 12.52 13.74
N ILE A 494 16.07 12.77 13.14
CA ILE A 494 14.83 12.07 13.49
C ILE A 494 14.99 10.55 13.33
N GLU A 495 15.51 10.12 12.18
CA GLU A 495 15.74 8.70 11.89
C GLU A 495 16.70 8.06 12.90
N TYR A 496 17.81 8.72 13.24
CA TYR A 496 18.80 8.17 14.16
C TYR A 496 18.23 8.06 15.58
N VAL A 497 17.53 9.09 16.06
CA VAL A 497 16.86 9.02 17.37
C VAL A 497 15.81 7.91 17.37
N MET A 498 15.02 7.73 16.31
CA MET A 498 14.06 6.64 16.26
C MET A 498 14.74 5.25 16.18
N GLY A 499 15.66 5.07 15.24
CA GLY A 499 16.27 3.78 14.92
C GLY A 499 17.37 3.34 15.88
N PHE A 500 18.28 4.24 16.30
CA PHE A 500 19.34 3.89 17.25
C PHE A 500 18.89 3.94 18.71
N SER A 501 17.76 4.59 19.03
CA SER A 501 17.24 4.62 20.39
C SER A 501 16.16 3.55 20.63
N LEU A 502 15.10 3.48 19.82
CA LEU A 502 14.00 2.54 20.07
C LEU A 502 14.32 1.13 19.56
N ASP A 503 14.75 0.98 18.31
CA ASP A 503 15.01 -0.36 17.75
C ASP A 503 16.12 -1.08 18.55
N ARG A 504 17.14 -0.34 19.05
CA ARG A 504 18.21 -0.93 19.87
C ARG A 504 17.73 -1.45 21.22
N ARG A 505 16.85 -0.73 21.91
CA ARG A 505 16.25 -1.20 23.18
C ARG A 505 15.42 -2.46 22.95
N LEU A 506 14.64 -2.47 21.87
CA LEU A 506 13.90 -3.64 21.42
C LEU A 506 14.84 -4.84 21.22
N TYR A 507 15.93 -4.67 20.46
CA TYR A 507 16.86 -5.76 20.19
C TYR A 507 17.65 -6.20 21.43
N ASP A 508 17.98 -5.30 22.35
CA ASP A 508 18.62 -5.61 23.64
C ASP A 508 17.71 -6.45 24.54
N VAL A 509 16.43 -6.03 24.69
CA VAL A 509 15.43 -6.75 25.50
C VAL A 509 15.17 -8.16 24.96
N LEU A 510 15.11 -8.29 23.63
CA LEU A 510 14.90 -9.58 22.98
C LEU A 510 16.20 -10.39 22.81
N GLN A 511 17.36 -9.78 23.08
CA GLN A 511 18.70 -10.34 22.87
C GLN A 511 18.92 -10.85 21.43
N ILE A 512 18.61 -9.98 20.47
CA ILE A 512 18.71 -10.25 19.03
C ILE A 512 19.38 -9.07 18.30
N MET A 513 20.41 -8.47 18.90
CA MET A 513 21.10 -7.32 18.34
C MET A 513 21.65 -7.65 16.94
N PRO A 514 21.19 -6.96 15.88
CA PRO A 514 21.60 -7.31 14.52
C PRO A 514 22.93 -6.66 14.12
N THR A 515 23.31 -5.55 14.76
CA THR A 515 24.46 -4.73 14.38
C THR A 515 25.02 -4.01 15.61
N VAL A 516 26.33 -3.90 15.75
CA VAL A 516 27.01 -2.95 16.62
C VAL A 516 27.58 -1.89 15.68
N PRO A 517 27.13 -0.63 15.74
CA PRO A 517 27.53 0.36 14.74
C PRO A 517 29.04 0.59 14.77
N GLY A 518 29.68 0.69 13.60
CA GLY A 518 31.10 1.02 13.50
C GLY A 518 31.53 2.33 14.18
N ALA A 519 30.58 3.24 14.41
CA ALA A 519 30.81 4.50 15.11
C ALA A 519 31.01 4.34 16.64
N ILE A 520 30.47 3.30 17.29
CA ILE A 520 30.64 3.08 18.74
C ILE A 520 30.35 1.62 19.11
N GLY A 521 31.38 0.79 19.04
CA GLY A 521 31.31 -0.61 19.41
C GLY A 521 32.46 -1.03 20.31
N ALA A 522 32.19 -1.90 21.28
CA ALA A 522 33.25 -2.56 22.05
C ALA A 522 33.08 -4.07 22.05
N PHE A 523 34.20 -4.79 22.11
CA PHE A 523 34.28 -6.24 22.05
C PHE A 523 35.37 -6.76 22.97
N ARG A 524 35.20 -8.00 23.47
CA ARG A 524 36.34 -8.73 24.02
C ARG A 524 37.23 -9.18 22.86
N ARG A 525 38.55 -9.09 23.04
CA ARG A 525 39.53 -9.65 22.11
C ARG A 525 39.28 -11.14 21.86
N GLN A 526 38.94 -11.89 22.91
CA GLN A 526 38.59 -13.31 22.80
C GLN A 526 37.41 -13.52 21.84
N THR A 527 36.36 -12.71 21.96
CA THR A 527 35.19 -12.76 21.07
C THR A 527 35.62 -12.56 19.61
N LEU A 528 36.43 -11.54 19.34
CA LEU A 528 36.93 -11.25 17.98
C LEU A 528 37.76 -12.41 17.43
N ARG A 529 38.66 -12.98 18.25
CA ARG A 529 39.46 -14.16 17.85
C ARG A 529 38.60 -15.38 17.55
N GLN A 530 37.58 -15.65 18.37
CA GLN A 530 36.69 -16.80 18.19
C GLN A 530 35.89 -16.73 16.89
N VAL A 531 35.48 -15.53 16.46
CA VAL A 531 34.71 -15.33 15.22
C VAL A 531 35.59 -15.12 13.98
N GLY A 532 36.92 -15.13 14.13
CA GLY A 532 37.86 -14.92 13.03
C GLY A 532 38.09 -13.47 12.63
N GLY A 533 37.81 -12.51 13.52
CA GLY A 533 37.97 -11.08 13.28
C GLY A 533 36.83 -10.45 12.49
N VAL A 534 37.12 -9.31 11.85
CA VAL A 534 36.18 -8.56 11.01
C VAL A 534 36.25 -9.08 9.57
N SER A 535 35.14 -9.57 9.04
CA SER A 535 35.05 -10.11 7.67
C SER A 535 34.87 -9.01 6.63
N ASP A 536 35.42 -9.21 5.43
CA ASP A 536 35.24 -8.37 4.23
C ASP A 536 34.25 -8.97 3.21
N ASP A 537 33.56 -10.06 3.56
CA ASP A 537 32.60 -10.76 2.69
C ASP A 537 31.36 -9.90 2.34
N THR A 538 31.03 -8.93 3.21
CA THR A 538 29.83 -8.10 3.10
C THR A 538 30.17 -6.62 3.13
N LEU A 539 29.28 -5.80 2.57
CA LEU A 539 29.44 -4.33 2.58
C LEU A 539 29.13 -3.66 3.93
N ALA A 540 28.61 -4.42 4.89
CA ALA A 540 28.26 -4.00 6.24
C ALA A 540 28.98 -4.90 7.24
N GLU A 541 30.30 -4.71 7.33
CA GLU A 541 31.22 -5.51 8.14
C GLU A 541 30.80 -5.59 9.62
N ASP A 542 30.19 -4.51 10.11
CA ASP A 542 29.74 -4.35 11.48
C ASP A 542 28.52 -5.22 11.82
N THR A 543 27.60 -5.33 10.87
CA THR A 543 26.40 -6.18 10.92
C THR A 543 26.79 -7.65 10.83
N ASP A 544 27.68 -7.98 9.89
CA ASP A 544 28.21 -9.34 9.75
C ASP A 544 28.92 -9.80 11.04
N LEU A 545 29.85 -8.99 11.56
CA LEU A 545 30.54 -9.27 12.82
C LEU A 545 29.56 -9.50 13.96
N THR A 546 28.54 -8.65 14.11
CA THR A 546 27.59 -8.75 15.21
C THR A 546 26.77 -10.04 15.16
N MET A 547 26.34 -10.44 13.95
CA MET A 547 25.69 -11.72 13.75
C MET A 547 26.65 -12.86 14.10
N ALA A 548 27.89 -12.84 13.62
CA ALA A 548 28.90 -13.85 13.94
C ALA A 548 29.16 -13.99 15.45
N VAL A 549 29.24 -12.87 16.18
CA VAL A 549 29.38 -12.85 17.65
C VAL A 549 28.18 -13.50 18.34
N THR A 550 26.96 -13.20 17.89
CA THR A 550 25.74 -13.79 18.43
C THR A 550 25.68 -15.31 18.16
N ARG A 551 26.15 -15.75 16.99
CA ARG A 551 26.27 -17.17 16.61
C ARG A 551 27.24 -17.95 17.46
N ALA A 552 28.36 -17.31 17.81
CA ALA A 552 29.37 -17.88 18.70
C ALA A 552 28.91 -18.02 20.16
N GLY A 553 27.66 -17.62 20.47
CA GLY A 553 27.04 -17.81 21.79
C GLY A 553 27.14 -16.60 22.71
N TRP A 554 27.79 -15.52 22.28
CA TRP A 554 27.96 -14.32 23.09
C TRP A 554 26.70 -13.45 23.10
N ARG A 555 26.47 -12.77 24.23
CA ARG A 555 25.48 -11.69 24.28
C ARG A 555 26.08 -10.41 23.72
N VAL A 556 25.29 -9.76 22.88
CA VAL A 556 25.54 -8.40 22.41
C VAL A 556 24.48 -7.49 23.01
N VAL A 557 24.91 -6.47 23.74
CA VAL A 557 24.04 -5.62 24.56
C VAL A 557 24.11 -4.16 24.13
N TYR A 558 23.09 -3.38 24.52
CA TYR A 558 23.03 -1.94 24.26
C TYR A 558 23.30 -1.13 25.53
N GLU A 559 24.23 -0.18 25.45
CA GLU A 559 24.53 0.78 26.52
C GLU A 559 24.15 2.19 26.07
N GLU A 560 22.93 2.62 26.43
CA GLU A 560 22.32 3.87 25.92
C GLU A 560 23.04 5.15 26.36
N SER A 561 23.80 5.06 27.47
CA SER A 561 24.51 6.17 28.07
C SER A 561 25.90 6.41 27.47
N ALA A 562 26.44 5.44 26.73
CA ALA A 562 27.68 5.59 25.98
C ALA A 562 27.39 6.26 24.63
N ARG A 563 27.71 7.54 24.48
CA ARG A 563 27.29 8.37 23.34
C ARG A 563 28.46 8.74 22.44
N ALA A 564 28.21 8.69 21.13
CA ALA A 564 29.18 9.08 20.12
C ALA A 564 28.53 9.97 19.06
N TRP A 565 29.22 11.02 18.64
CA TRP A 565 28.75 12.02 17.70
C TRP A 565 29.45 11.84 16.36
N THR A 566 28.68 11.52 15.32
CA THR A 566 29.20 11.24 13.97
C THR A 566 28.64 12.20 12.93
N GLU A 567 29.29 12.28 11.78
CA GLU A 567 28.80 13.04 10.64
C GLU A 567 27.84 12.23 9.76
N VAL A 568 26.69 12.81 9.47
CA VAL A 568 25.74 12.28 8.49
C VAL A 568 25.92 12.92 7.11
N PRO A 569 25.58 12.21 6.02
CA PRO A 569 25.56 12.75 4.67
C PRO A 569 24.84 14.11 4.56
N THR A 570 25.46 15.06 3.85
CA THR A 570 24.90 16.41 3.63
C THR A 570 24.23 16.56 2.26
N SER A 571 24.34 15.55 1.39
CA SER A 571 23.74 15.53 0.06
C SER A 571 22.97 14.22 -0.22
N VAL A 572 21.95 14.30 -1.07
CA VAL A 572 21.12 13.13 -1.46
C VAL A 572 21.95 12.02 -2.09
N ARG A 573 22.97 12.37 -2.90
CA ARG A 573 23.88 11.39 -3.53
C ARG A 573 24.68 10.60 -2.48
N GLN A 574 25.23 11.28 -1.50
CA GLN A 574 25.97 10.65 -0.40
C GLN A 574 25.04 9.79 0.45
N LEU A 575 23.86 10.32 0.79
CA LEU A 575 22.85 9.57 1.54
C LEU A 575 22.45 8.30 0.80
N TRP A 576 22.11 8.39 -0.48
CA TRP A 576 21.78 7.23 -1.30
C TRP A 576 22.89 6.17 -1.25
N SER A 577 24.13 6.59 -1.46
CA SER A 577 25.28 5.68 -1.46
C SER A 577 25.45 4.97 -0.12
N GLN A 578 25.28 5.70 0.99
CA GLN A 578 25.38 5.15 2.33
C GLN A 578 24.24 4.16 2.61
N ARG A 579 22.99 4.57 2.39
CA ARG A 579 21.82 3.74 2.70
C ARG A 579 21.75 2.49 1.84
N TYR A 580 22.16 2.59 0.58
CA TYR A 580 22.25 1.43 -0.29
C TYR A 580 23.32 0.45 0.16
N ARG A 581 24.49 0.93 0.60
CA ARG A 581 25.54 0.09 1.19
C ARG A 581 25.02 -0.64 2.43
N TRP A 582 24.32 0.07 3.32
CA TRP A 582 23.77 -0.50 4.54
C TRP A 582 22.65 -1.51 4.24
N GLY A 583 21.69 -1.14 3.39
CA GLY A 583 20.58 -2.02 3.02
C GLY A 583 21.07 -3.29 2.33
N TYR A 584 21.94 -3.15 1.34
CA TYR A 584 22.49 -4.31 0.63
C TYR A 584 23.40 -5.16 1.52
N GLY A 585 24.31 -4.55 2.28
CA GLY A 585 25.21 -5.26 3.20
C GLY A 585 24.45 -5.99 4.33
N THR A 586 23.34 -5.43 4.80
CA THR A 586 22.47 -6.10 5.78
C THR A 586 21.85 -7.36 5.17
N ILE A 587 21.32 -7.29 3.94
CA ILE A 587 20.76 -8.46 3.24
C ILE A 587 21.84 -9.53 2.99
N GLN A 588 23.07 -9.12 2.63
CA GLN A 588 24.21 -10.04 2.50
C GLN A 588 24.51 -10.75 3.82
N SER A 589 24.55 -10.00 4.93
CA SER A 589 24.81 -10.54 6.27
C SER A 589 23.71 -11.51 6.71
N MET A 590 22.44 -11.14 6.50
CA MET A 590 21.29 -12.02 6.76
C MET A 590 21.39 -13.33 5.96
N TRP A 591 21.80 -13.26 4.70
CA TRP A 591 21.98 -14.44 3.84
C TRP A 591 23.15 -15.31 4.30
N LYS A 592 24.31 -14.71 4.61
CA LYS A 592 25.49 -15.39 5.17
C LYS A 592 25.13 -16.13 6.46
N HIS A 593 24.30 -15.50 7.30
CA HIS A 593 23.89 -16.02 8.60
C HIS A 593 22.50 -16.66 8.63
N ARG A 594 21.97 -17.13 7.50
CA ARG A 594 20.60 -17.70 7.43
C ARG A 594 20.43 -19.02 8.21
N HIS A 595 21.51 -19.77 8.41
CA HIS A 595 21.52 -21.06 9.11
C HIS A 595 21.78 -20.93 10.62
N THR A 596 21.56 -19.74 11.20
CA THR A 596 21.74 -19.48 12.63
C THR A 596 20.81 -20.26 13.55
N ARG A 597 19.73 -20.81 13.00
CA ARG A 597 18.74 -21.60 13.75
C ARG A 597 19.31 -22.90 14.32
N ASP A 598 20.40 -23.38 13.72
CA ASP A 598 21.05 -24.65 14.05
C ASP A 598 22.19 -24.48 15.06
N ASP A 599 22.56 -23.23 15.38
CA ASP A 599 23.61 -22.90 16.35
C ASP A 599 23.09 -23.03 17.81
N GLY A 600 23.95 -22.63 18.77
CA GLY A 600 23.62 -22.57 20.19
C GLY A 600 22.46 -21.63 20.56
N PRO A 601 22.07 -21.53 21.83
CA PRO A 601 20.84 -20.84 22.26
C PRO A 601 20.70 -19.39 21.78
N ALA A 602 21.80 -18.62 21.77
CA ALA A 602 21.81 -17.25 21.28
C ALA A 602 21.59 -17.18 19.75
N GLY A 603 22.34 -17.97 18.98
CA GLY A 603 22.16 -18.07 17.52
C GLY A 603 20.75 -18.55 17.14
N ARG A 604 20.21 -19.56 17.83
CA ARG A 604 18.85 -20.06 17.61
C ARG A 604 17.79 -18.99 17.84
N ARG A 605 17.94 -18.18 18.90
CA ARG A 605 17.04 -17.06 19.19
C ARG A 605 17.12 -16.01 18.08
N PHE A 606 18.32 -15.62 17.67
CA PHE A 606 18.52 -14.68 16.58
C PHE A 606 17.92 -15.21 15.26
N GLY A 607 18.14 -16.48 14.92
CA GLY A 607 17.60 -17.08 13.70
C GLY A 607 16.08 -17.25 13.70
N ARG A 608 15.45 -17.49 14.86
CA ARG A 608 13.98 -17.67 14.99
C ARG A 608 13.22 -16.36 15.16
N VAL A 609 13.82 -15.35 15.78
CA VAL A 609 13.15 -14.07 16.09
C VAL A 609 13.81 -12.91 15.35
N GLY A 610 15.14 -12.76 15.49
CA GLY A 610 15.90 -11.67 14.88
C GLY A 610 15.80 -11.62 13.35
N LEU A 611 16.17 -12.71 12.65
CA LEU A 611 16.15 -12.75 11.19
C LEU A 611 14.75 -12.51 10.59
N PRO A 612 13.66 -13.19 11.04
CA PRO A 612 12.32 -12.89 10.56
C PRO A 612 11.91 -11.44 10.82
N MET A 613 12.31 -10.87 11.96
CA MET A 613 12.03 -9.48 12.28
C MET A 613 12.70 -8.50 11.32
N LEU A 614 13.97 -8.74 10.95
CA LEU A 614 14.66 -7.97 9.93
C LEU A 614 14.01 -8.13 8.54
N VAL A 615 13.64 -9.37 8.16
CA VAL A 615 12.93 -9.62 6.90
C VAL A 615 11.62 -8.83 6.84
N VAL A 616 10.80 -8.90 7.89
CA VAL A 616 9.48 -8.25 7.92
C VAL A 616 9.62 -6.73 7.95
N PHE A 617 10.40 -6.17 8.88
CA PHE A 617 10.37 -4.72 9.14
C PHE A 617 11.45 -3.92 8.40
N GLN A 618 12.55 -4.53 7.98
CA GLN A 618 13.64 -3.85 7.28
C GLN A 618 13.62 -4.10 5.77
N VAL A 619 13.04 -5.21 5.31
CA VAL A 619 12.98 -5.57 3.88
C VAL A 619 11.56 -5.51 3.34
N PHE A 620 10.67 -6.39 3.80
CA PHE A 620 9.32 -6.55 3.26
C PHE A 620 8.48 -5.28 3.42
N MET A 621 8.33 -4.77 4.64
CA MET A 621 7.47 -3.62 4.91
C MET A 621 7.87 -2.38 4.09
N PRO A 622 9.15 -1.96 4.01
CA PRO A 622 9.54 -0.85 3.12
C PRO A 622 9.33 -1.11 1.62
N LEU A 623 9.43 -2.37 1.16
CA LEU A 623 9.17 -2.71 -0.26
C LEU A 623 7.72 -2.50 -0.65
N VAL A 624 6.78 -2.81 0.26
CA VAL A 624 5.33 -2.72 -0.01
C VAL A 624 4.70 -1.42 0.49
N ALA A 625 5.41 -0.62 1.28
CA ALA A 625 4.85 0.57 1.91
C ALA A 625 4.37 1.66 0.93
N GLY A 626 4.84 1.65 -0.33
CA GLY A 626 4.30 2.51 -1.39
C GLY A 626 2.82 2.28 -1.70
N VAL A 627 2.26 1.12 -1.34
CA VAL A 627 0.82 0.84 -1.46
C VAL A 627 -0.01 1.77 -0.57
N ILE A 628 0.50 2.19 0.59
CA ILE A 628 -0.19 3.17 1.44
C ILE A 628 -0.32 4.52 0.72
N ASP A 629 0.74 4.97 0.07
CA ASP A 629 0.74 6.23 -0.69
C ASP A 629 -0.23 6.15 -1.88
N LEU A 630 -0.24 5.01 -2.58
CA LEU A 630 -1.16 4.73 -3.68
C LEU A 630 -2.63 4.79 -3.24
N PHE A 631 -2.99 4.16 -2.12
CA PHE A 631 -4.37 4.23 -1.60
C PHE A 631 -4.74 5.59 -1.06
N ALA A 632 -3.80 6.32 -0.47
CA ALA A 632 -4.05 7.70 -0.04
C ALA A 632 -4.39 8.59 -1.25
N LEU A 633 -3.65 8.46 -2.36
CA LEU A 633 -3.95 9.15 -3.61
C LEU A 633 -5.27 8.67 -4.23
N TYR A 634 -5.48 7.35 -4.34
CA TYR A 634 -6.71 6.79 -4.89
C TYR A 634 -7.93 7.24 -4.08
N GLY A 635 -7.86 7.21 -2.75
CA GLY A 635 -8.93 7.64 -1.87
C GLY A 635 -9.22 9.14 -1.92
N LEU A 636 -8.22 9.97 -2.24
CA LEU A 636 -8.40 11.41 -2.43
C LEU A 636 -9.31 11.74 -3.62
N PHE A 637 -9.22 10.96 -4.69
CA PHE A 637 -9.93 11.23 -5.95
C PHE A 637 -11.21 10.40 -6.14
N PHE A 638 -11.25 9.18 -5.58
CA PHE A 638 -12.30 8.19 -5.89
C PHE A 638 -13.07 7.68 -4.66
N TYR A 639 -12.71 8.07 -3.43
CA TYR A 639 -13.44 7.70 -2.22
C TYR A 639 -13.78 8.93 -1.36
N ASP A 640 -14.40 8.68 -0.21
CA ASP A 640 -14.67 9.70 0.79
C ASP A 640 -13.37 10.36 1.27
N LEU A 641 -13.26 11.65 0.95
CA LEU A 641 -12.13 12.51 1.31
C LEU A 641 -11.91 12.56 2.82
N ARG A 642 -12.99 12.58 3.62
CA ARG A 642 -12.90 12.68 5.08
C ARG A 642 -12.33 11.40 5.65
N LEU A 643 -12.83 10.24 5.24
CA LEU A 643 -12.33 8.93 5.67
C LEU A 643 -10.85 8.76 5.31
N THR A 644 -10.47 9.14 4.09
CA THR A 644 -9.08 9.09 3.61
C THR A 644 -8.17 10.00 4.44
N ALA A 645 -8.60 11.24 4.70
CA ALA A 645 -7.85 12.19 5.51
C ALA A 645 -7.70 11.74 6.97
N VAL A 646 -8.76 11.16 7.56
CA VAL A 646 -8.74 10.61 8.93
C VAL A 646 -7.76 9.44 9.03
N ALA A 647 -7.81 8.49 8.09
CA ALA A 647 -6.91 7.34 8.08
C ALA A 647 -5.44 7.76 7.95
N TRP A 648 -5.15 8.68 7.04
CA TRP A 648 -3.80 9.24 6.87
C TRP A 648 -3.33 10.02 8.10
N GLY A 649 -4.21 10.86 8.67
CA GLY A 649 -3.95 11.61 9.89
C GLY A 649 -3.65 10.71 11.08
N ALA A 650 -4.39 9.60 11.25
CA ALA A 650 -4.15 8.61 12.30
C ALA A 650 -2.77 7.93 12.17
N MET A 651 -2.38 7.58 10.94
CA MET A 651 -1.05 7.03 10.68
C MET A 651 0.06 8.04 11.04
N LEU A 652 -0.07 9.30 10.61
CA LEU A 652 0.89 10.35 10.93
C LEU A 652 0.97 10.59 12.45
N ALA A 653 -0.18 10.59 13.14
CA ALA A 653 -0.23 10.73 14.59
C ALA A 653 0.49 9.58 15.31
N ALA A 654 0.31 8.33 14.87
CA ALA A 654 1.01 7.17 15.41
C ALA A 654 2.54 7.27 15.24
N GLN A 655 3.00 7.72 14.07
CA GLN A 655 4.43 7.95 13.81
C GLN A 655 4.99 9.10 14.67
N LEU A 656 4.27 10.21 14.77
CA LEU A 656 4.63 11.35 15.63
C LEU A 656 4.70 10.95 17.10
N LEU A 657 3.76 10.14 17.57
CA LEU A 657 3.76 9.61 18.94
C LEU A 657 5.00 8.75 19.19
N THR A 658 5.31 7.83 18.28
CA THR A 658 6.50 6.98 18.35
C THR A 658 7.79 7.81 18.39
N ALA A 659 7.90 8.80 17.50
CA ALA A 659 9.04 9.71 17.46
C ALA A 659 9.14 10.56 18.74
N ALA A 660 8.01 11.06 19.25
CA ALA A 660 7.98 11.85 20.48
C ALA A 660 8.43 11.03 21.69
N VAL A 661 8.07 9.75 21.77
CA VAL A 661 8.59 8.83 22.78
C VAL A 661 10.11 8.69 22.63
N ALA A 662 10.62 8.38 21.43
CA ALA A 662 12.07 8.24 21.19
C ALA A 662 12.85 9.49 21.62
N PHE A 663 12.38 10.67 21.23
CA PHE A 663 13.01 11.94 21.54
C PHE A 663 13.00 12.24 23.05
N ARG A 664 11.90 11.96 23.75
CA ARG A 664 11.84 12.12 25.21
C ARG A 664 12.80 11.18 25.92
N LEU A 665 12.93 9.94 25.47
CA LEU A 665 13.86 8.98 26.05
C LEU A 665 15.33 9.40 25.88
N ASP A 666 15.65 10.02 24.75
CA ASP A 666 16.99 10.50 24.46
C ASP A 666 17.28 11.92 24.99
N GLY A 667 16.30 12.59 25.60
CA GLY A 667 16.44 13.98 26.06
C GLY A 667 16.54 15.01 24.93
N GLU A 668 16.07 14.67 23.73
CA GLU A 668 16.14 15.50 22.54
C GLU A 668 14.94 16.45 22.43
N ARG A 669 15.17 17.65 21.86
CA ARG A 669 14.12 18.65 21.70
C ARG A 669 13.08 18.22 20.66
N LEU A 670 11.80 18.17 21.06
CA LEU A 670 10.68 17.76 20.20
C LEU A 670 10.42 18.70 19.02
N ARG A 671 10.96 19.93 19.03
CA ARG A 671 10.71 20.94 17.98
C ARG A 671 11.02 20.41 16.59
N VAL A 672 12.02 19.56 16.38
CA VAL A 672 12.35 19.07 15.03
C VAL A 672 11.26 18.15 14.43
N LEU A 673 10.37 17.59 15.26
CA LEU A 673 9.33 16.65 14.80
C LEU A 673 8.26 17.29 13.90
N TRP A 674 8.15 18.63 13.83
CA TRP A 674 7.29 19.28 12.83
C TRP A 674 7.70 18.94 11.38
N LEU A 675 8.95 18.51 11.17
CA LEU A 675 9.46 18.06 9.87
C LEU A 675 9.05 16.63 9.51
N LEU A 676 8.50 15.85 10.46
CA LEU A 676 8.18 14.44 10.25
C LEU A 676 7.10 14.22 9.17
N PRO A 677 5.99 14.99 9.10
CA PRO A 677 5.04 14.86 7.99
C PRO A 677 5.69 15.08 6.63
N LEU A 678 6.56 16.10 6.49
CA LEU A 678 7.30 16.35 5.25
C LEU A 678 8.31 15.23 4.94
N GLN A 679 8.90 14.62 5.97
CA GLN A 679 9.77 13.45 5.84
C GLN A 679 9.03 12.27 5.20
N GLN A 680 7.74 12.07 5.51
CA GLN A 680 6.93 10.99 4.92
C GLN A 680 6.68 11.17 3.41
N LEU A 681 6.66 12.41 2.93
CA LEU A 681 6.38 12.71 1.52
C LEU A 681 7.65 12.67 0.64
N VAL A 682 8.81 13.01 1.19
CA VAL A 682 10.05 13.16 0.40
C VAL A 682 11.09 12.11 0.79
N TYR A 683 11.52 12.13 2.06
CA TYR A 683 12.62 11.29 2.53
C TYR A 683 12.27 9.80 2.47
N ARG A 684 11.02 9.45 2.81
CA ARG A 684 10.54 8.06 2.78
C ARG A 684 10.55 7.48 1.37
N GLN A 685 10.17 8.26 0.36
CA GLN A 685 10.18 7.83 -1.04
C GLN A 685 11.60 7.51 -1.51
N LEU A 686 12.58 8.33 -1.10
CA LEU A 686 14.00 8.05 -1.34
C LEU A 686 14.42 6.72 -0.70
N MET A 687 13.97 6.43 0.53
CA MET A 687 14.30 5.18 1.23
C MET A 687 13.67 3.95 0.57
N TYR A 688 12.44 4.05 0.06
CA TYR A 688 11.80 2.96 -0.70
C TYR A 688 12.64 2.55 -1.90
N LEU A 689 13.06 3.54 -2.69
CA LEU A 689 13.86 3.29 -3.89
C LEU A 689 15.24 2.67 -3.55
N VAL A 690 15.84 3.07 -2.43
CA VAL A 690 17.08 2.45 -1.94
C VAL A 690 16.87 0.98 -1.56
N VAL A 691 15.77 0.64 -0.87
CA VAL A 691 15.48 -0.75 -0.49
C VAL A 691 15.18 -1.60 -1.72
N VAL A 692 14.36 -1.10 -2.66
CA VAL A 692 14.10 -1.77 -3.95
C VAL A 692 15.42 -2.07 -4.66
N ARG A 693 16.32 -1.08 -4.78
CA ARG A 693 17.64 -1.29 -5.40
C ARG A 693 18.49 -2.30 -4.63
N SER A 694 18.45 -2.29 -3.31
CA SER A 694 19.19 -3.25 -2.44
C SER A 694 18.71 -4.68 -2.67
N VAL A 695 17.40 -4.90 -2.77
CA VAL A 695 16.81 -6.22 -3.01
C VAL A 695 17.10 -6.69 -4.43
N VAL A 696 16.96 -5.83 -5.44
CA VAL A 696 17.32 -6.18 -6.83
C VAL A 696 18.79 -6.56 -6.94
N ALA A 697 19.70 -5.83 -6.28
CA ALA A 697 21.12 -6.16 -6.24
C ALA A 697 21.40 -7.51 -5.55
N ALA A 698 20.67 -7.82 -4.46
CA ALA A 698 20.78 -9.09 -3.76
C ALA A 698 20.30 -10.28 -4.59
N VAL A 699 19.15 -10.17 -5.24
CA VAL A 699 18.59 -11.23 -6.09
C VAL A 699 19.43 -11.44 -7.35
N SER A 700 20.01 -10.37 -7.91
CA SER A 700 20.86 -10.45 -9.11
C SER A 700 22.32 -10.88 -8.84
N GLY A 701 22.74 -10.99 -7.57
CA GLY A 701 24.11 -11.37 -7.21
C GLY A 701 25.18 -10.33 -7.60
N ALA A 702 24.79 -9.07 -7.80
CA ALA A 702 25.70 -8.02 -8.26
C ALA A 702 26.75 -7.66 -7.19
N ARG A 703 28.03 -7.95 -7.44
CA ARG A 703 29.15 -7.49 -6.58
C ARG A 703 29.42 -6.01 -6.82
N MET A 704 29.50 -5.23 -5.74
CA MET A 704 29.77 -3.81 -5.80
C MET A 704 31.08 -3.40 -5.12
N ARG A 705 31.65 -2.31 -5.63
CA ARG A 705 32.80 -1.63 -5.03
C ARG A 705 32.37 -0.48 -4.11
N TRP A 706 33.19 -0.24 -3.08
CA TRP A 706 33.06 0.85 -2.11
C TRP A 706 32.92 2.23 -2.75
N HIS A 707 32.08 3.10 -2.19
CA HIS A 707 31.84 4.48 -2.67
C HIS A 707 32.19 5.50 -1.57
N LYS A 708 32.94 6.54 -1.94
CA LYS A 708 33.53 7.55 -1.03
C LYS A 708 32.50 8.56 -0.50
N LEU A 709 32.53 8.84 0.81
CA LEU A 709 31.86 9.98 1.45
C LEU A 709 32.84 11.17 1.52
N ARG A 710 32.37 12.41 1.33
CA ARG A 710 33.18 13.62 1.60
C ARG A 710 32.73 14.18 2.95
N ARG A 711 33.66 14.23 3.92
CA ARG A 711 33.44 14.68 5.29
C ARG A 711 33.70 16.19 5.44
N ALA A 712 33.08 16.82 6.43
CA ALA A 712 33.15 18.27 6.65
C ALA A 712 33.87 18.67 7.96
N GLY A 713 34.13 17.75 8.88
CA GLY A 713 34.86 18.00 10.14
C GLY A 713 34.05 18.68 11.27
N ASN A 714 32.72 18.77 11.13
CA ASN A 714 31.81 19.51 12.00
C ASN A 714 31.40 18.77 13.29
N ALA A 715 31.66 17.47 13.43
CA ALA A 715 31.31 16.72 14.65
C ALA A 715 31.98 17.32 15.92
N ALA A 716 33.17 17.91 15.76
CA ALA A 716 33.94 18.55 16.82
C ALA A 716 33.29 19.80 17.44
N ILE A 717 32.42 20.50 16.71
CA ILE A 717 31.85 21.80 17.13
C ILE A 717 30.84 21.64 18.26
N LEU A 718 30.33 20.44 18.51
CA LEU A 718 29.23 20.18 19.46
C LEU A 718 29.65 19.63 20.81
N THR A 719 30.90 19.21 20.98
CA THR A 719 31.45 18.73 22.26
C THR A 719 32.25 19.79 23.00
N ALA A 720 32.34 21.02 22.48
CA ALA A 720 32.92 22.14 23.20
C ALA A 720 32.07 22.44 24.45
N PRO A 721 32.67 22.59 25.65
CA PRO A 721 31.93 22.97 26.84
C PRO A 721 31.19 24.30 26.58
N ALA A 722 29.94 24.39 27.05
CA ALA A 722 29.20 25.65 27.00
C ALA A 722 30.03 26.75 27.68
N PRO A 723 30.08 27.98 27.13
CA PRO A 723 30.78 29.08 27.79
C PRO A 723 30.21 29.25 29.20
N THR A 724 31.10 29.22 30.19
CA THR A 724 30.78 29.44 31.59
C THR A 724 29.99 30.74 31.71
N PRO A 725 28.84 30.76 32.42
CA PRO A 725 28.17 32.02 32.72
C PRO A 725 29.17 32.93 33.43
N ALA A 726 29.35 34.17 32.94
CA ALA A 726 30.19 35.15 33.60
C ALA A 726 29.73 35.27 35.07
N ALA A 727 30.68 35.17 36.00
CA ALA A 727 30.41 35.35 37.42
C ALA A 727 29.68 36.70 37.64
N PRO A 728 28.63 36.75 38.47
CA PRO A 728 27.98 38.01 38.78
C PRO A 728 29.01 38.94 39.46
N GLY A 729 29.23 40.09 38.84
CA GLY A 729 30.15 41.10 39.34
C GLY A 729 29.76 41.52 40.76
N VAL A 730 30.78 41.61 41.62
CA VAL A 730 30.70 42.25 42.93
C VAL A 730 30.20 43.69 42.73
N PRO A 731 29.11 44.13 43.39
CA PRO A 731 28.71 45.52 43.34
C PRO A 731 29.73 46.35 44.13
N VAL A 732 30.26 47.38 43.49
CA VAL A 732 30.91 48.49 44.18
C VAL A 732 29.77 49.38 44.69
N GLY A 733 29.61 49.44 46.01
CA GLY A 733 28.60 50.21 46.72
C GLY A 733 28.43 49.71 48.14
#